data_AF-A0A7Y9MFK4-F1
#
_entry.id   AF-A0A7Y9MFK4-F1
#
_cell.length_a   1.000
_cell.length_b   1.000
_cell.length_c   1.000
_cell.angle_alpha   90.00
_cell.angle_beta   90.00
_cell.angle_gamma   90.00
#
_symmetry.space_group_name_H-M   'P 1'
#
loop_
_entity.id
_entity.type
_entity.pdbx_description
1 polymer ?
#
loop_
_entity_poly.entity_id
_entity_poly.type
_entity_poly.pdbx_seq_one_letter_code
_entity_poly.pdbx_strand_id
1 'polypeptide(L)'
;MLRTQVTALLSLAIVAGGAAVPAMADSPPESSPSILINELANGSSSSDSDGFVELRNWGSDSVDLTGWQVFRCSAQGLRSNVGRQEADLTGVVLAPGQIFTISRVGMPGDAHVTEPYAATGFGIYLEGPDDRLADAVGVYPNEPWPTESECTHGSNLANRLDFAASESWQRISATGDPARDFIVAPSTITSANRTEPVARATTGIVISEVASAGPASPDDEFIELLNAGTQVESLDGWQIYRCTAYGRATPETLEARIAAGTTLAPGERWVIGGHGFTGESQATLRNQLATVTFGVMVRSAEGLLVDRVAASHHADSACQDGDAKLPAVLDAVAGESYQRVESSFIVAPRTPGAENASDAASVYAPFAYETRGVAVSELANDPAEMPTGHDQQNYIELANFGTASADISGWTIRRCQFDGTRALDLQATIPEGTTLAPGETWLAAREGTTAAAAADATYANSLNFLGTGVWVEDATGHRVDSVGVYATNELDSSNVIPSPCTKGAALTVYQPDRMLGETFQRARFTGSDSDDFLVAPATPGVLDELHWVDPTARVVTSETAALPESLRARAVVTKQPTTQATVVEAWGGVSDGPLASRVGQAEVALDPAAPGATADSAWGLPYQRLVLDASALRAGSLVGWNGSTVGGGEVQLSVWSGRDWRLLDAGGAGLLSGELVASDIVDGRVELLIQDGQRVAPTVTTERDGNLEDPGNYDFALTHITDTQYLTESYPEVYAQLASWLADNAAERKIAFAAHTGDLVQNWVDPDQNEQRARTEFERASRVQSILDDAGVPNSVLPGNHDNKRGVTNDLFNEYFPPSRYEGTPWYGGSIAPGDNSANFSTFEAAGARFLVLSLPYAYGEDDLAFAEQVVTSHPDHNVVIAAHEHVSPKTLEQPALRSSNSRWVSRASELWERVIAPNRNVVVVLSGHFHGIGQIVTENAGGIEGHTVTELLADYQEFRTHSGERATGFFRMLQVDIDGGAIAVDTRSVRLAASYSSEYDYRQFVPENGSVNAPTNARPWNVVDAGLQHRYTEEDDEFTARLRLQHPKLVDTAAVLVG
;
A
#
# COMPACT_ATOMS: atom_id res chain seq x y z
N MET A 1 -27.88 -7.41 39.31
CA MET A 1 -27.34 -7.02 40.64
C MET A 1 -26.14 -6.13 40.34
N LEU A 2 -25.97 -4.86 40.71
CA LEU A 2 -26.53 -3.96 41.72
C LEU A 2 -26.82 -2.59 41.06
N ARG A 3 -27.89 -1.93 41.51
CA ARG A 3 -28.24 -0.53 41.24
C ARG A 3 -27.53 0.38 42.24
N THR A 4 -27.24 1.63 41.86
CA THR A 4 -27.33 2.75 42.82
C THR A 4 -27.87 4.01 42.15
N GLN A 5 -28.76 4.69 42.89
CA GLN A 5 -29.67 5.76 42.48
C GLN A 5 -29.15 7.16 42.86
N VAL A 6 -29.51 8.14 42.02
CA VAL A 6 -30.19 9.44 42.29
C VAL A 6 -29.66 10.37 43.39
N THR A 7 -29.45 11.64 43.03
CA THR A 7 -29.96 12.77 43.84
C THR A 7 -30.41 13.93 42.94
N ALA A 8 -31.66 14.35 43.13
CA ALA A 8 -32.28 15.52 42.49
C ALA A 8 -32.34 16.70 43.47
N LEU A 9 -32.32 17.93 42.95
CA LEU A 9 -32.71 19.13 43.70
C LEU A 9 -33.65 20.00 42.85
N LEU A 10 -34.86 20.17 43.37
CA LEU A 10 -35.96 20.99 42.85
C LEU A 10 -35.71 22.48 43.12
N SER A 11 -36.16 23.36 42.21
CA SER A 11 -36.56 24.74 42.52
C SER A 11 -37.66 25.24 41.57
N LEU A 12 -38.86 25.33 42.15
CA LEU A 12 -40.01 26.22 41.94
C LEU A 12 -40.33 26.87 40.57
N ALA A 13 -41.61 26.69 40.19
CA ALA A 13 -42.31 27.23 39.02
C ALA A 13 -42.81 28.68 39.18
N ILE A 14 -42.90 29.41 38.06
CA ILE A 14 -43.97 30.38 37.77
C ILE A 14 -44.40 30.22 36.31
N VAL A 15 -45.71 30.03 36.11
CA VAL A 15 -46.43 29.92 34.84
C VAL A 15 -46.77 31.30 34.31
N ALA A 16 -46.49 31.57 33.03
CA ALA A 16 -47.19 32.58 32.24
C ALA A 16 -47.36 32.04 30.81
N GLY A 17 -48.62 31.90 30.37
CA GLY A 17 -48.98 31.34 29.08
C GLY A 17 -48.63 32.25 27.90
N GLY A 18 -48.24 31.63 26.80
CA GLY A 18 -48.10 32.21 25.47
C GLY A 18 -48.31 31.11 24.43
N ALA A 19 -49.06 31.42 23.38
CA ALA A 19 -49.53 30.48 22.37
C ALA A 19 -48.40 29.66 21.71
N ALA A 20 -48.70 28.40 21.39
CA ALA A 20 -47.81 27.51 20.67
C ALA A 20 -47.53 28.06 19.26
N VAL A 21 -46.27 28.44 19.03
CA VAL A 21 -45.68 28.63 17.70
C VAL A 21 -45.08 27.28 17.31
N PRO A 22 -45.25 26.79 16.06
CA PRO A 22 -44.56 25.58 15.62
C PRO A 22 -43.05 25.80 15.75
N ALA A 23 -42.35 24.82 16.33
CA ALA A 23 -40.90 24.83 16.45
C ALA A 23 -40.29 25.01 15.05
N MET A 24 -39.66 26.16 14.82
CA MET A 24 -38.74 26.33 13.70
C MET A 24 -37.57 25.38 13.94
N ALA A 25 -37.20 24.63 12.91
CA ALA A 25 -35.95 23.89 12.89
C ALA A 25 -34.80 24.82 13.27
N ASP A 26 -33.90 24.33 14.12
CA ASP A 26 -32.67 25.04 14.47
C ASP A 26 -31.95 25.46 13.18
N SER A 27 -31.59 26.73 13.09
CA SER A 27 -30.76 27.23 12.00
C SER A 27 -29.35 26.64 12.13
N PRO A 28 -28.72 26.19 11.03
CA PRO A 28 -27.36 25.65 11.09
C PRO A 28 -26.36 26.75 11.52
N PRO A 29 -25.22 26.36 12.12
CA PRO A 29 -24.16 27.31 12.46
C PRO A 29 -23.67 28.08 11.22
N GLU A 30 -23.28 29.35 11.42
CA GLU A 30 -22.92 30.39 10.43
C GLU A 30 -21.76 30.07 9.45
N SER A 31 -21.36 28.81 9.30
CA SER A 31 -20.30 28.39 8.36
C SER A 31 -20.56 27.06 7.65
N SER A 32 -21.82 26.61 7.53
CA SER A 32 -22.12 25.45 6.69
C SER A 32 -22.22 25.87 5.21
N PRO A 33 -21.60 25.16 4.26
CA PRO A 33 -21.74 25.44 2.84
C PRO A 33 -23.22 25.36 2.42
N SER A 34 -23.68 26.32 1.63
CA SER A 34 -25.10 26.44 1.24
C SER A 34 -25.50 25.55 0.07
N ILE A 35 -24.53 25.00 -0.68
CA ILE A 35 -24.79 24.09 -1.80
C ILE A 35 -24.45 22.68 -1.36
N LEU A 36 -25.44 21.79 -1.41
CA LEU A 36 -25.31 20.40 -0.97
C LEU A 36 -25.86 19.45 -2.05
N ILE A 37 -25.36 18.22 -2.05
CA ILE A 37 -25.86 17.09 -2.84
C ILE A 37 -27.29 16.77 -2.36
N ASN A 38 -28.26 16.77 -3.26
CA ASN A 38 -29.68 16.76 -2.93
C ASN A 38 -30.37 15.41 -3.16
N GLU A 39 -30.18 14.81 -4.33
CA GLU A 39 -30.74 13.52 -4.71
C GLU A 39 -29.72 12.79 -5.59
N LEU A 40 -29.58 11.47 -5.44
CA LEU A 40 -28.66 10.67 -6.25
C LEU A 40 -29.15 9.23 -6.43
N ALA A 41 -28.88 8.68 -7.61
CA ALA A 41 -29.13 7.27 -7.94
C ALA A 41 -28.16 6.78 -9.02
N ASN A 42 -27.89 5.47 -9.04
CA ASN A 42 -27.07 4.77 -10.03
C ASN A 42 -27.87 3.79 -10.91
N GLY A 43 -29.20 3.87 -10.92
CA GLY A 43 -30.04 3.09 -11.80
C GLY A 43 -31.51 3.45 -11.69
N SER A 44 -32.33 2.92 -12.60
CA SER A 44 -33.78 3.11 -12.62
C SER A 44 -34.49 1.85 -13.10
N SER A 45 -35.82 1.85 -13.09
CA SER A 45 -36.61 0.73 -13.62
C SER A 45 -36.49 0.57 -15.13
N SER A 46 -35.95 1.58 -15.82
CA SER A 46 -35.76 1.55 -17.27
C SER A 46 -34.39 0.99 -17.65
N SER A 47 -33.37 1.17 -16.81
CA SER A 47 -31.99 0.81 -17.12
C SER A 47 -31.07 0.90 -15.88
N ASP A 48 -30.18 -0.08 -15.75
CA ASP A 48 -29.11 -0.13 -14.73
C ASP A 48 -27.99 0.89 -14.99
N SER A 49 -28.05 1.63 -16.10
CA SER A 49 -27.13 2.71 -16.44
C SER A 49 -27.72 4.11 -16.21
N ASP A 50 -28.98 4.20 -15.78
CA ASP A 50 -29.65 5.47 -15.51
C ASP A 50 -29.15 6.06 -14.18
N GLY A 51 -28.10 6.87 -14.24
CA GLY A 51 -27.53 7.55 -13.06
C GLY A 51 -27.72 9.06 -13.10
N PHE A 52 -27.91 9.69 -11.93
CA PHE A 52 -27.93 11.14 -11.78
C PHE A 52 -27.52 11.60 -10.37
N VAL A 53 -27.12 12.87 -10.28
CA VAL A 53 -26.91 13.61 -9.03
C VAL A 53 -27.53 15.00 -9.15
N GLU A 54 -28.14 15.47 -8.08
CA GLU A 54 -28.67 16.83 -7.97
C GLU A 54 -27.87 17.64 -6.96
N LEU A 55 -27.62 18.92 -7.27
CA LEU A 55 -27.16 19.92 -6.32
C LEU A 55 -28.33 20.83 -5.96
N ARG A 56 -28.42 21.25 -4.70
CA ARG A 56 -29.43 22.21 -4.26
C ARG A 56 -28.83 23.31 -3.41
N ASN A 57 -29.35 24.52 -3.57
CA ASN A 57 -29.08 25.61 -2.64
C ASN A 57 -30.00 25.51 -1.41
N TRP A 58 -29.42 25.14 -0.27
CA TRP A 58 -30.06 25.06 1.05
C TRP A 58 -29.95 26.36 1.86
N GLY A 59 -29.21 27.36 1.35
CA GLY A 59 -29.05 28.67 1.98
C GLY A 59 -30.18 29.66 1.66
N SER A 60 -30.04 30.88 2.18
CA SER A 60 -30.99 31.98 1.99
C SER A 60 -30.67 32.93 0.85
N ASP A 61 -29.47 32.85 0.29
CA ASP A 61 -28.97 33.75 -0.76
C ASP A 61 -28.65 32.99 -2.04
N SER A 62 -28.70 33.67 -3.19
CA SER A 62 -28.27 33.07 -4.45
C SER A 62 -26.75 32.84 -4.47
N VAL A 63 -26.32 31.70 -4.98
CA VAL A 63 -24.90 31.32 -5.06
C VAL A 63 -24.50 31.16 -6.53
N ASP A 64 -23.39 31.79 -6.93
CA ASP A 64 -22.74 31.58 -8.22
C ASP A 64 -21.78 30.39 -8.10
N LEU A 65 -21.98 29.38 -8.95
CA LEU A 65 -21.19 28.15 -8.95
C LEU A 65 -19.94 28.23 -9.83
N THR A 66 -19.57 29.41 -10.33
CA THR A 66 -18.32 29.60 -11.07
C THR A 66 -17.12 29.22 -10.20
N GLY A 67 -16.30 28.28 -10.68
CA GLY A 67 -15.14 27.74 -9.97
C GLY A 67 -15.44 26.54 -9.06
N TRP A 68 -16.71 26.18 -8.86
CA TRP A 68 -17.08 24.94 -8.16
C TRP A 68 -16.82 23.73 -9.04
N GLN A 69 -16.47 22.61 -8.40
CA GLN A 69 -16.18 21.34 -9.09
C GLN A 69 -16.97 20.20 -8.48
N VAL A 70 -17.48 19.31 -9.33
CA VAL A 70 -18.19 18.09 -8.93
C VAL A 70 -17.43 16.91 -9.48
N PHE A 71 -16.93 16.05 -8.60
CA PHE A 71 -16.21 14.84 -8.97
C PHE A 71 -17.04 13.61 -8.64
N ARG A 72 -16.90 12.56 -9.47
CA ARG A 72 -17.40 11.23 -9.15
C ARG A 72 -16.30 10.42 -8.46
N CYS A 73 -16.69 9.55 -7.52
CA CYS A 73 -15.84 8.45 -7.06
C CYS A 73 -16.19 7.14 -7.78
N SER A 74 -15.17 6.30 -7.97
CA SER A 74 -15.28 4.96 -8.58
C SER A 74 -15.99 3.96 -7.67
N ALA A 75 -16.18 2.73 -8.16
CA ALA A 75 -16.69 1.62 -7.34
C ALA A 75 -15.82 1.35 -6.09
N GLN A 76 -14.52 1.62 -6.19
CA GLN A 76 -13.55 1.48 -5.11
C GLN A 76 -13.49 2.72 -4.21
N GLY A 77 -14.38 3.70 -4.33
CA GLY A 77 -14.30 4.90 -3.48
C GLY A 77 -13.22 5.91 -3.87
N LEU A 78 -12.60 5.80 -5.04
CA LEU A 78 -11.53 6.72 -5.48
C LEU A 78 -12.09 7.86 -6.34
N ARG A 79 -11.79 9.11 -5.98
CA ARG A 79 -12.26 10.33 -6.64
C ARG A 79 -11.60 10.54 -8.01
N SER A 80 -12.35 10.98 -9.01
CA SER A 80 -11.83 11.29 -10.34
C SER A 80 -10.84 12.47 -10.33
N ASN A 81 -9.87 12.44 -11.24
CA ASN A 81 -8.82 13.45 -11.35
C ASN A 81 -9.36 14.87 -11.54
N VAL A 82 -8.63 15.85 -11.01
CA VAL A 82 -8.84 17.28 -11.30
C VAL A 82 -8.88 17.51 -12.81
N GLY A 83 -9.86 18.30 -13.27
CA GLY A 83 -10.14 18.51 -14.69
C GLY A 83 -11.05 17.46 -15.36
N ARG A 84 -11.48 16.42 -14.62
CA ARG A 84 -12.53 15.46 -15.03
C ARG A 84 -13.79 15.60 -14.18
N GLN A 85 -14.29 16.82 -14.10
CA GLN A 85 -15.54 17.16 -13.42
C GLN A 85 -16.78 16.63 -14.17
N GLU A 86 -17.85 16.36 -13.42
CA GLU A 86 -19.13 15.85 -13.94
C GLU A 86 -19.89 16.87 -14.78
N ALA A 87 -19.70 18.17 -14.52
CA ALA A 87 -20.34 19.26 -15.25
C ALA A 87 -19.52 20.55 -15.20
N ASP A 88 -19.65 21.38 -16.24
CA ASP A 88 -19.18 22.77 -16.22
C ASP A 88 -20.24 23.65 -15.53
N LEU A 89 -19.90 24.18 -14.36
CA LEU A 89 -20.77 25.02 -13.54
C LEU A 89 -20.56 26.52 -13.78
N THR A 90 -19.74 26.90 -14.76
CA THR A 90 -19.42 28.30 -15.06
C THR A 90 -20.68 29.10 -15.41
N GLY A 91 -20.94 30.15 -14.62
CA GLY A 91 -22.10 31.03 -14.81
C GLY A 91 -23.44 30.45 -14.35
N VAL A 92 -23.46 29.28 -13.69
CA VAL A 92 -24.65 28.72 -13.06
C VAL A 92 -24.91 29.45 -11.74
N VAL A 93 -26.10 30.06 -11.59
CA VAL A 93 -26.51 30.74 -10.36
C VAL A 93 -27.74 30.04 -9.79
N LEU A 94 -27.64 29.51 -8.57
CA LEU A 94 -28.75 28.84 -7.89
C LEU A 94 -29.39 29.76 -6.86
N ALA A 95 -30.67 30.09 -7.07
CA ALA A 95 -31.50 30.75 -6.07
C ALA A 95 -31.81 29.82 -4.88
N PRO A 96 -32.23 30.35 -3.71
CA PRO A 96 -32.63 29.53 -2.57
C PRO A 96 -33.65 28.45 -2.94
N GLY A 97 -33.31 27.19 -2.66
CA GLY A 97 -34.12 26.02 -2.96
C GLY A 97 -34.08 25.52 -4.40
N GLN A 98 -33.37 26.19 -5.31
CA GLN A 98 -33.22 25.75 -6.70
C GLN A 98 -32.31 24.52 -6.80
N ILE A 99 -32.62 23.65 -7.76
CA ILE A 99 -31.92 22.40 -8.04
C ILE A 99 -31.17 22.53 -9.38
N PHE A 100 -29.98 21.93 -9.45
CA PHE A 100 -29.22 21.69 -10.68
C PHE A 100 -28.97 20.20 -10.83
N THR A 101 -29.39 19.61 -11.95
CA THR A 101 -29.38 18.15 -12.17
C THR A 101 -28.31 17.76 -13.18
N ILE A 102 -27.41 16.86 -12.79
CA ILE A 102 -26.43 16.21 -13.67
C ILE A 102 -26.86 14.76 -13.87
N SER A 103 -27.18 14.35 -15.10
CA SER A 103 -27.73 13.01 -15.36
C SER A 103 -27.12 12.32 -16.57
N ARG A 104 -27.30 11.00 -16.68
CA ARG A 104 -26.87 10.25 -17.87
C ARG A 104 -27.55 10.79 -19.13
N VAL A 105 -26.80 10.95 -20.23
CA VAL A 105 -27.39 11.34 -21.53
C VAL A 105 -28.58 10.42 -21.86
N GLY A 106 -29.75 11.02 -22.09
CA GLY A 106 -31.02 10.32 -22.30
C GLY A 106 -32.02 10.52 -21.16
N MET A 107 -31.56 10.99 -19.99
CA MET A 107 -32.39 11.33 -18.84
C MET A 107 -32.68 12.85 -18.77
N PRO A 108 -33.72 13.28 -18.03
CA PRO A 108 -33.92 14.70 -17.69
C PRO A 108 -32.71 15.26 -16.90
N GLY A 109 -32.29 16.50 -17.19
CA GLY A 109 -31.22 17.17 -16.46
C GLY A 109 -30.79 18.49 -17.09
N ASP A 110 -30.02 19.28 -16.35
CA ASP A 110 -29.43 20.55 -16.79
C ASP A 110 -28.06 20.33 -17.46
N ALA A 111 -27.31 19.32 -17.00
CA ALA A 111 -26.07 18.84 -17.59
C ALA A 111 -26.09 17.32 -17.75
N HIS A 112 -25.24 16.79 -18.63
CA HIS A 112 -25.25 15.36 -18.93
C HIS A 112 -23.87 14.72 -19.02
N VAL A 113 -23.80 13.47 -18.53
CA VAL A 113 -22.62 12.61 -18.57
C VAL A 113 -22.85 11.37 -19.44
N THR A 114 -21.79 10.84 -20.03
CA THR A 114 -21.85 9.62 -20.86
C THR A 114 -21.49 8.35 -20.11
N GLU A 115 -20.79 8.46 -18.99
CA GLU A 115 -20.42 7.29 -18.19
C GLU A 115 -21.45 7.08 -17.09
N PRO A 116 -22.07 5.89 -16.97
CA PRO A 116 -22.95 5.60 -15.85
C PRO A 116 -22.16 5.62 -14.53
N TYR A 117 -22.85 5.85 -13.42
CA TYR A 117 -22.28 5.55 -12.11
C TYR A 117 -22.14 4.05 -11.95
N ALA A 118 -21.16 3.62 -11.19
CA ALA A 118 -20.95 2.20 -11.01
C ALA A 118 -22.13 1.58 -10.21
N ALA A 119 -22.61 0.44 -10.72
CA ALA A 119 -23.21 -0.59 -9.88
C ALA A 119 -22.18 -0.97 -8.80
N THR A 120 -22.40 -1.77 -7.76
CA THR A 120 -21.41 -2.07 -6.70
C THR A 120 -21.01 -0.90 -5.78
N GLY A 121 -20.85 0.34 -6.26
CA GLY A 121 -20.74 1.54 -5.41
C GLY A 121 -20.38 2.79 -6.21
N PHE A 122 -20.70 3.98 -5.69
CA PHE A 122 -20.28 5.26 -6.29
C PHE A 122 -20.33 6.38 -5.26
N GLY A 123 -19.68 7.51 -5.52
CA GLY A 123 -19.73 8.67 -4.63
C GLY A 123 -19.63 9.98 -5.39
N ILE A 124 -19.98 11.07 -4.71
CA ILE A 124 -19.90 12.43 -5.26
C ILE A 124 -19.14 13.30 -4.27
N TYR A 125 -18.18 14.06 -4.79
CA TYR A 125 -17.37 15.02 -4.05
C TYR A 125 -17.57 16.41 -4.65
N LEU A 126 -18.04 17.36 -3.84
CA LEU A 126 -18.31 18.74 -4.23
C LEU A 126 -17.28 19.67 -3.61
N GLU A 127 -16.53 20.39 -4.45
CA GLU A 127 -15.55 21.41 -4.05
C GLU A 127 -16.04 22.81 -4.34
N GLY A 128 -15.76 23.71 -3.39
CA GLY A 128 -15.87 25.14 -3.61
C GLY A 128 -14.72 25.70 -4.47
N PRO A 129 -14.75 27.00 -4.81
CA PRO A 129 -13.75 27.64 -5.67
C PRO A 129 -12.38 27.86 -5.02
N ASP A 130 -12.22 27.53 -3.73
CA ASP A 130 -10.96 27.53 -2.98
C ASP A 130 -10.41 26.11 -2.73
N ASP A 131 -10.87 25.13 -3.51
CA ASP A 131 -10.51 23.71 -3.43
C ASP A 131 -10.83 23.04 -2.08
N ARG A 132 -11.70 23.66 -1.27
CA ARG A 132 -12.20 23.06 -0.04
C ARG A 132 -13.45 22.22 -0.29
N LEU A 133 -13.53 21.08 0.40
CA LEU A 133 -14.71 20.23 0.45
C LEU A 133 -15.93 21.02 0.93
N ALA A 134 -16.99 21.03 0.11
CA ALA A 134 -18.28 21.59 0.46
C ALA A 134 -19.28 20.51 0.89
N ASP A 135 -19.37 19.40 0.16
CA ASP A 135 -20.23 18.26 0.51
C ASP A 135 -19.70 16.99 -0.15
N ALA A 136 -19.90 15.83 0.49
CA ALA A 136 -19.51 14.54 -0.06
C ALA A 136 -20.48 13.45 0.38
N VAL A 137 -20.94 12.65 -0.58
CA VAL A 137 -21.86 11.54 -0.33
C VAL A 137 -21.37 10.30 -1.07
N GLY A 138 -21.01 9.28 -0.28
CA GLY A 138 -20.64 7.95 -0.77
C GLY A 138 -21.79 6.97 -0.65
N VAL A 139 -21.99 6.15 -1.68
CA VAL A 139 -22.96 5.07 -1.75
C VAL A 139 -22.21 3.73 -1.85
N TYR A 140 -21.84 3.18 -0.70
CA TYR A 140 -20.94 2.02 -0.55
C TYR A 140 -21.32 1.16 0.67
N PRO A 141 -20.79 -0.07 0.79
CA PRO A 141 -20.93 -0.89 1.98
C PRO A 141 -20.43 -0.20 3.26
N ASN A 142 -21.15 -0.43 4.37
CA ASN A 142 -20.72 -0.11 5.74
C ASN A 142 -20.35 -1.36 6.55
N GLU A 143 -20.97 -2.50 6.23
CA GLU A 143 -20.75 -3.80 6.86
C GLU A 143 -20.35 -4.82 5.79
N PRO A 144 -19.66 -5.94 6.12
CA PRO A 144 -19.02 -6.21 7.41
C PRO A 144 -17.85 -5.28 7.74
N TRP A 145 -17.34 -4.52 6.77
CA TRP A 145 -16.44 -3.39 6.94
C TRP A 145 -16.82 -2.28 5.95
N PRO A 146 -16.47 -1.01 6.22
CA PRO A 146 -16.83 0.10 5.35
C PRO A 146 -15.86 0.23 4.15
N THR A 147 -16.37 0.73 3.03
CA THR A 147 -15.50 1.36 2.01
C THR A 147 -15.13 2.77 2.48
N GLU A 148 -13.84 3.00 2.74
CA GLU A 148 -13.31 4.28 3.25
C GLU A 148 -12.93 5.21 2.08
N SER A 149 -13.77 6.20 1.80
CA SER A 149 -13.64 7.02 0.58
C SER A 149 -13.53 8.51 0.92
N GLU A 150 -12.75 9.26 0.13
CA GLU A 150 -12.78 10.74 0.14
C GLU A 150 -14.19 11.28 -0.16
N CYS A 151 -15.00 10.56 -0.94
CA CYS A 151 -16.39 10.93 -1.22
C CYS A 151 -17.34 10.63 -0.05
N THR A 152 -16.85 10.16 1.09
CA THR A 152 -17.68 9.83 2.25
C THR A 152 -17.39 10.80 3.39
N HIS A 153 -18.40 11.60 3.74
CA HIS A 153 -18.36 12.40 4.95
C HIS A 153 -19.21 11.72 6.04
N GLY A 154 -18.57 11.17 7.08
CA GLY A 154 -19.26 10.36 8.09
C GLY A 154 -19.43 8.91 7.65
N SER A 155 -20.67 8.43 7.49
CA SER A 155 -20.97 7.05 7.06
C SER A 155 -21.45 6.99 5.61
N ASN A 156 -21.25 5.85 4.95
CA ASN A 156 -21.78 5.61 3.61
C ASN A 156 -23.31 5.48 3.64
N LEU A 157 -23.95 5.82 2.54
CA LEU A 157 -25.29 5.33 2.22
C LEU A 157 -25.15 3.92 1.64
N ALA A 158 -25.89 2.94 2.16
CA ALA A 158 -25.84 1.59 1.60
C ALA A 158 -26.24 1.56 0.11
N ASN A 159 -25.53 0.81 -0.73
CA ASN A 159 -25.83 0.69 -2.17
C ASN A 159 -26.99 -0.28 -2.44
N ARG A 160 -28.18 0.06 -1.91
CA ARG A 160 -29.36 -0.80 -1.80
C ARG A 160 -30.61 -0.25 -2.48
N LEU A 161 -30.47 0.64 -3.47
CA LEU A 161 -31.60 1.18 -4.20
C LEU A 161 -32.30 0.10 -5.03
N ASP A 162 -33.62 0.04 -4.94
CA ASP A 162 -34.45 -0.85 -5.75
C ASP A 162 -34.76 -0.21 -7.11
N PHE A 163 -34.08 -0.69 -8.14
CA PHE A 163 -34.23 -0.16 -9.49
C PHE A 163 -35.62 -0.49 -10.05
N ALA A 164 -36.23 -1.62 -9.71
CA ALA A 164 -37.59 -1.96 -10.13
C ALA A 164 -38.66 -0.97 -9.58
N ALA A 165 -38.37 -0.21 -8.51
CA ALA A 165 -39.18 0.92 -8.04
C ALA A 165 -38.66 2.31 -8.45
N SER A 166 -37.56 2.39 -9.19
CA SER A 166 -36.83 3.64 -9.47
C SER A 166 -36.54 4.44 -8.20
N GLU A 167 -36.02 3.77 -7.16
CA GLU A 167 -35.62 4.44 -5.92
C GLU A 167 -34.35 5.29 -6.11
N SER A 168 -34.28 6.37 -5.33
CA SER A 168 -33.11 7.24 -5.18
C SER A 168 -32.87 7.56 -3.71
N TRP A 169 -31.65 8.00 -3.40
CA TRP A 169 -31.32 8.61 -2.12
C TRP A 169 -31.69 10.09 -2.17
N GLN A 170 -32.54 10.55 -1.24
CA GLN A 170 -33.07 11.91 -1.19
C GLN A 170 -32.75 12.57 0.14
N ARG A 171 -32.05 13.72 0.09
CA ARG A 171 -31.68 14.51 1.28
C ARG A 171 -32.92 15.20 1.89
N ILE A 172 -33.11 15.04 3.20
CA ILE A 172 -34.17 15.63 4.01
C ILE A 172 -33.65 16.58 5.11
N SER A 173 -32.37 16.47 5.49
CA SER A 173 -31.69 17.37 6.43
C SER A 173 -30.22 17.59 6.06
N ALA A 174 -29.56 18.52 6.76
CA ALA A 174 -28.16 18.88 6.56
C ALA A 174 -27.42 18.87 7.92
N THR A 175 -27.46 17.73 8.59
CA THR A 175 -26.74 17.50 9.85
C THR A 175 -25.26 17.21 9.65
N GLY A 176 -24.86 16.89 8.41
CA GLY A 176 -23.49 16.49 8.04
C GLY A 176 -23.25 14.99 8.11
N ASP A 177 -24.28 14.21 8.47
CA ASP A 177 -24.25 12.75 8.51
C ASP A 177 -25.24 12.20 7.47
N PRO A 178 -24.77 11.63 6.35
CA PRO A 178 -25.62 11.08 5.30
C PRO A 178 -26.67 10.08 5.82
N ALA A 179 -26.36 9.26 6.84
CA ALA A 179 -27.30 8.28 7.37
C ALA A 179 -28.52 8.93 8.06
N ARG A 180 -28.38 10.16 8.56
CA ARG A 180 -29.49 10.95 9.11
C ARG A 180 -30.12 11.86 8.08
N ASP A 181 -29.32 12.28 7.10
CA ASP A 181 -29.69 13.29 6.13
C ASP A 181 -30.44 12.73 4.94
N PHE A 182 -30.34 11.44 4.61
CA PHE A 182 -30.96 10.86 3.43
C PHE A 182 -32.00 9.77 3.76
N ILE A 183 -33.02 9.70 2.91
CA ILE A 183 -34.00 8.60 2.86
C ILE A 183 -33.97 7.93 1.49
N VAL A 184 -34.47 6.70 1.43
CA VAL A 184 -34.76 6.02 0.17
C VAL A 184 -36.23 6.25 -0.19
N ALA A 185 -36.48 6.74 -1.40
CA ALA A 185 -37.83 6.93 -1.95
C ALA A 185 -37.80 6.86 -3.50
N PRO A 186 -38.95 6.63 -4.18
CA PRO A 186 -39.04 6.75 -5.63
C PRO A 186 -38.54 8.12 -6.09
N SER A 187 -37.75 8.11 -7.16
CA SER A 187 -37.03 9.29 -7.62
C SER A 187 -37.95 10.47 -7.92
N THR A 188 -37.47 11.65 -7.53
CA THR A 188 -38.10 12.95 -7.79
C THR A 188 -37.27 13.80 -8.73
N ILE A 189 -36.40 13.20 -9.56
CA ILE A 189 -35.48 13.89 -10.47
C ILE A 189 -36.11 15.17 -11.08
N THR A 190 -35.43 16.31 -10.96
CA THR A 190 -35.85 17.67 -11.33
C THR A 190 -37.00 18.28 -10.52
N SER A 191 -37.42 17.65 -9.41
CA SER A 191 -38.52 18.09 -8.52
C SER A 191 -38.08 18.08 -7.06
N ALA A 192 -38.95 18.55 -6.17
CA ALA A 192 -38.63 18.57 -4.74
C ALA A 192 -38.60 17.15 -4.14
N ASN A 193 -37.56 16.87 -3.36
CA ASN A 193 -37.41 15.64 -2.58
C ASN A 193 -38.65 15.34 -1.74
N ARG A 194 -38.89 14.04 -1.56
CA ARG A 194 -39.78 13.52 -0.53
C ARG A 194 -39.19 13.78 0.84
N THR A 195 -40.06 13.97 1.83
CA THR A 195 -39.67 14.17 3.23
C THR A 195 -39.84 12.92 4.09
N GLU A 196 -40.44 11.86 3.54
CA GLU A 196 -40.73 10.59 4.23
C GLU A 196 -40.51 9.40 3.28
N PRO A 197 -39.97 8.26 3.77
CA PRO A 197 -39.80 7.05 2.98
C PRO A 197 -41.14 6.40 2.62
N VAL A 198 -41.15 5.52 1.62
CA VAL A 198 -42.36 4.74 1.28
C VAL A 198 -42.66 3.75 2.40
N ALA A 199 -43.92 3.72 2.85
CA ALA A 199 -44.35 2.79 3.88
C ALA A 199 -44.28 1.34 3.37
N ARG A 200 -43.82 0.41 4.23
CA ARG A 200 -43.88 -1.03 3.98
C ARG A 200 -45.32 -1.54 4.03
N ALA A 201 -45.55 -2.71 3.44
CA ALA A 201 -46.79 -3.44 3.63
C ALA A 201 -46.98 -3.79 5.12
N THR A 202 -48.18 -3.58 5.65
CA THR A 202 -48.52 -4.01 7.02
C THR A 202 -49.04 -5.45 6.97
N THR A 203 -48.19 -6.42 7.28
CA THR A 203 -48.52 -7.85 7.21
C THR A 203 -47.67 -8.67 8.18
N GLY A 204 -48.11 -9.89 8.52
CA GLY A 204 -47.34 -10.87 9.26
C GLY A 204 -46.44 -11.77 8.41
N ILE A 205 -46.42 -11.60 7.08
CA ILE A 205 -45.64 -12.45 6.18
C ILE A 205 -44.16 -12.04 6.19
N VAL A 206 -43.29 -13.03 6.35
CA VAL A 206 -41.83 -12.89 6.35
C VAL A 206 -41.17 -13.97 5.51
N ILE A 207 -39.96 -13.74 5.03
CA ILE A 207 -39.07 -14.77 4.48
C ILE A 207 -38.53 -15.56 5.67
N SER A 208 -38.90 -16.83 5.81
CA SER A 208 -38.52 -17.68 6.95
C SER A 208 -37.24 -18.47 6.71
N GLU A 209 -37.01 -18.92 5.49
CA GLU A 209 -35.87 -19.78 5.17
C GLU A 209 -35.44 -19.56 3.71
N VAL A 210 -34.13 -19.55 3.45
CA VAL A 210 -33.59 -19.44 2.10
C VAL A 210 -32.29 -20.21 1.95
N ALA A 211 -32.13 -20.91 0.83
CA ALA A 211 -30.87 -21.52 0.40
C ALA A 211 -30.68 -21.32 -1.10
N SER A 212 -29.46 -20.96 -1.51
CA SER A 212 -29.07 -20.75 -2.91
C SER A 212 -28.60 -22.02 -3.63
N ALA A 213 -28.41 -23.11 -2.90
CA ALA A 213 -28.02 -24.41 -3.41
C ALA A 213 -28.30 -25.49 -2.35
N GLY A 214 -28.12 -26.75 -2.72
CA GLY A 214 -28.33 -27.88 -1.82
C GLY A 214 -27.55 -29.14 -2.20
N PRO A 215 -27.65 -30.21 -1.40
CA PRO A 215 -26.85 -31.40 -1.59
C PRO A 215 -27.27 -32.21 -2.82
N ALA A 216 -28.48 -31.99 -3.36
CA ALA A 216 -28.95 -32.69 -4.55
C ALA A 216 -28.32 -32.12 -5.84
N SER A 217 -28.18 -30.81 -5.95
CA SER A 217 -27.55 -30.12 -7.08
C SER A 217 -27.31 -28.63 -6.78
N PRO A 218 -26.55 -27.91 -7.62
CA PRO A 218 -26.47 -26.45 -7.53
C PRO A 218 -27.83 -25.73 -7.69
N ASP A 219 -28.82 -26.38 -8.33
CA ASP A 219 -30.18 -25.85 -8.52
C ASP A 219 -31.16 -26.30 -7.41
N ASP A 220 -30.67 -26.98 -6.36
CA ASP A 220 -31.44 -27.40 -5.17
C ASP A 220 -31.60 -26.25 -4.17
N GLU A 221 -32.08 -25.13 -4.68
CA GLU A 221 -32.32 -23.88 -3.97
C GLU A 221 -33.81 -23.72 -3.63
N PHE A 222 -34.13 -22.85 -2.68
CA PHE A 222 -35.53 -22.52 -2.37
C PHE A 222 -35.65 -21.24 -1.55
N ILE A 223 -36.87 -20.70 -1.58
CA ILE A 223 -37.33 -19.56 -0.78
C ILE A 223 -38.57 -20.02 -0.03
N GLU A 224 -38.64 -19.73 1.26
CA GLU A 224 -39.83 -20.00 2.07
C GLU A 224 -40.39 -18.72 2.68
N LEU A 225 -41.71 -18.58 2.57
CA LEU A 225 -42.48 -17.55 3.27
C LEU A 225 -43.23 -18.17 4.45
N LEU A 226 -43.29 -17.44 5.56
CA LEU A 226 -44.05 -17.79 6.76
C LEU A 226 -45.04 -16.68 7.11
N ASN A 227 -46.25 -17.06 7.47
CA ASN A 227 -47.15 -16.14 8.18
C ASN A 227 -46.84 -16.18 9.68
N ALA A 228 -45.99 -15.25 10.13
CA ALA A 228 -45.68 -15.03 11.54
C ALA A 228 -46.73 -14.17 12.26
N GLY A 229 -47.78 -13.73 11.54
CA GLY A 229 -48.89 -12.95 12.07
C GLY A 229 -49.92 -13.79 12.82
N THR A 230 -51.06 -13.15 13.13
CA THR A 230 -52.18 -13.79 13.85
C THR A 230 -53.44 -13.93 13.01
N GLN A 231 -53.43 -13.44 11.78
CA GLN A 231 -54.56 -13.45 10.85
C GLN A 231 -54.21 -14.24 9.59
N VAL A 232 -55.22 -14.75 8.90
CA VAL A 232 -55.03 -15.33 7.56
C VAL A 232 -54.74 -14.19 6.58
N GLU A 233 -53.68 -14.33 5.79
CA GLU A 233 -53.22 -13.32 4.84
C GLU A 233 -53.48 -13.80 3.40
N SER A 234 -53.93 -12.90 2.53
CA SER A 234 -53.98 -13.17 1.08
C SER A 234 -52.69 -12.73 0.43
N LEU A 235 -52.11 -13.61 -0.39
CA LEU A 235 -50.90 -13.35 -1.15
C LEU A 235 -51.21 -13.03 -2.62
N ASP A 236 -52.47 -12.79 -2.96
CA ASP A 236 -52.91 -12.60 -4.34
C ASP A 236 -52.14 -11.47 -5.04
N GLY A 237 -51.46 -11.79 -6.14
CA GLY A 237 -50.74 -10.81 -6.95
C GLY A 237 -49.42 -10.32 -6.34
N TRP A 238 -49.01 -10.85 -5.18
CA TRP A 238 -47.71 -10.54 -4.59
C TRP A 238 -46.58 -10.96 -5.52
N GLN A 239 -45.45 -10.27 -5.41
CA GLN A 239 -44.32 -10.37 -6.32
C GLN A 239 -43.09 -10.84 -5.56
N ILE A 240 -42.40 -11.83 -6.13
CA ILE A 240 -41.13 -12.35 -5.60
C ILE A 240 -40.04 -11.97 -6.59
N TYR A 241 -39.07 -11.20 -6.12
CA TYR A 241 -37.88 -10.79 -6.87
C TYR A 241 -36.66 -11.50 -6.29
N ARG A 242 -35.70 -11.81 -7.16
CA ARG A 242 -34.32 -12.09 -6.73
C ARG A 242 -33.47 -10.84 -6.87
N CYS A 243 -32.44 -10.71 -6.06
CA CYS A 243 -31.33 -9.82 -6.35
C CYS A 243 -30.21 -10.59 -7.03
N THR A 244 -29.57 -9.99 -8.03
CA THR A 244 -28.43 -10.58 -8.73
C THR A 244 -27.21 -10.71 -7.82
N ALA A 245 -26.14 -11.37 -8.30
CA ALA A 245 -24.86 -11.45 -7.59
C ALA A 245 -24.20 -10.07 -7.33
N TYR A 246 -24.61 -9.04 -8.07
CA TYR A 246 -24.19 -7.65 -7.85
C TYR A 246 -25.18 -6.87 -6.97
N GLY A 247 -26.14 -7.57 -6.36
CA GLY A 247 -27.12 -7.00 -5.46
C GLY A 247 -28.28 -6.24 -6.13
N ARG A 248 -28.49 -6.36 -7.44
CA ARG A 248 -29.48 -5.56 -8.19
C ARG A 248 -30.86 -6.21 -8.27
N ALA A 249 -31.91 -5.39 -8.14
CA ALA A 249 -33.30 -5.75 -8.36
C ALA A 249 -33.89 -4.88 -9.50
N THR A 250 -34.10 -5.48 -10.67
CA THR A 250 -34.67 -4.83 -11.86
C THR A 250 -36.02 -5.47 -12.21
N PRO A 251 -36.84 -4.89 -13.10
CA PRO A 251 -38.07 -5.54 -13.56
C PRO A 251 -37.88 -6.96 -14.11
N GLU A 252 -36.71 -7.27 -14.68
CA GLU A 252 -36.34 -8.57 -15.24
C GLU A 252 -36.02 -9.62 -14.16
N THR A 253 -35.73 -9.18 -12.93
CA THR A 253 -35.44 -10.06 -11.79
C THR A 253 -36.69 -10.55 -11.04
N LEU A 254 -37.88 -10.25 -11.57
CA LEU A 254 -39.13 -10.82 -11.09
C LEU A 254 -39.19 -12.32 -11.38
N GLU A 255 -39.18 -13.12 -10.31
CA GLU A 255 -39.18 -14.58 -10.36
C GLU A 255 -40.60 -15.16 -10.37
N ALA A 256 -41.49 -14.63 -9.54
CA ALA A 256 -42.87 -15.12 -9.46
C ALA A 256 -43.88 -14.01 -9.17
N ARG A 257 -45.11 -14.20 -9.70
CA ARG A 257 -46.32 -13.51 -9.22
C ARG A 257 -47.24 -14.55 -8.63
N ILE A 258 -47.61 -14.38 -7.37
CA ILE A 258 -48.45 -15.35 -6.65
C ILE A 258 -49.86 -15.31 -7.24
N ALA A 259 -50.37 -16.51 -7.58
CA ALA A 259 -51.66 -16.66 -8.23
C ALA A 259 -52.82 -16.26 -7.29
N ALA A 260 -53.91 -15.78 -7.89
CA ALA A 260 -55.11 -15.42 -7.13
C ALA A 260 -55.73 -16.63 -6.42
N GLY A 261 -56.29 -16.40 -5.23
CA GLY A 261 -56.81 -17.42 -4.32
C GLY A 261 -55.77 -18.03 -3.38
N THR A 262 -54.55 -17.48 -3.30
CA THR A 262 -53.50 -17.99 -2.40
C THR A 262 -53.62 -17.31 -1.05
N THR A 263 -53.87 -18.10 0.00
CA THR A 263 -53.95 -17.61 1.37
C THR A 263 -53.02 -18.38 2.28
N LEU A 264 -52.42 -17.69 3.25
CA LEU A 264 -51.55 -18.29 4.26
C LEU A 264 -52.13 -18.06 5.65
N ALA A 265 -52.48 -19.14 6.36
CA ALA A 265 -52.92 -19.08 7.74
C ALA A 265 -51.76 -18.81 8.71
N PRO A 266 -52.01 -18.32 9.94
CA PRO A 266 -50.95 -18.16 10.94
C PRO A 266 -50.14 -19.45 11.16
N GLY A 267 -48.82 -19.35 11.07
CA GLY A 267 -47.89 -20.47 11.17
C GLY A 267 -47.74 -21.32 9.89
N GLU A 268 -48.54 -21.08 8.86
CA GLU A 268 -48.44 -21.77 7.57
C GLU A 268 -47.25 -21.23 6.75
N ARG A 269 -46.63 -22.13 5.99
CA ARG A 269 -45.45 -21.89 5.18
C ARG A 269 -45.74 -22.09 3.70
N TRP A 270 -45.05 -21.34 2.86
CA TRP A 270 -45.18 -21.40 1.41
C TRP A 270 -43.80 -21.46 0.77
N VAL A 271 -43.50 -22.57 0.08
CA VAL A 271 -42.18 -22.88 -0.46
C VAL A 271 -42.16 -22.68 -1.97
N ILE A 272 -41.14 -21.96 -2.44
CA ILE A 272 -40.78 -21.79 -3.84
C ILE A 272 -39.47 -22.52 -4.07
N GLY A 273 -39.49 -23.62 -4.82
CA GLY A 273 -38.28 -24.41 -5.11
C GLY A 273 -37.60 -24.00 -6.41
N GLY A 274 -36.29 -24.17 -6.52
CA GLY A 274 -35.59 -24.15 -7.82
C GLY A 274 -35.88 -25.37 -8.67
N HIS A 275 -35.23 -25.45 -9.83
CA HIS A 275 -35.42 -26.56 -10.77
C HIS A 275 -34.82 -27.89 -10.27
N GLY A 276 -33.82 -27.83 -9.39
CA GLY A 276 -33.20 -28.99 -8.75
C GLY A 276 -33.77 -29.29 -7.36
N PHE A 277 -34.72 -28.50 -6.86
CA PHE A 277 -35.26 -28.65 -5.52
C PHE A 277 -36.04 -29.97 -5.39
N THR A 278 -35.72 -30.74 -4.35
CA THR A 278 -36.26 -32.09 -4.15
C THR A 278 -37.41 -32.17 -3.13
N GLY A 279 -37.68 -31.09 -2.40
CA GLY A 279 -38.78 -31.00 -1.44
C GLY A 279 -40.13 -30.65 -2.06
N GLU A 280 -41.20 -30.61 -1.24
CA GLU A 280 -42.51 -30.13 -1.69
C GLU A 280 -42.49 -28.60 -1.86
N SER A 281 -42.94 -28.12 -3.01
CA SER A 281 -43.04 -26.70 -3.32
C SER A 281 -44.37 -26.36 -3.98
N GLN A 282 -44.85 -25.14 -3.75
CA GLN A 282 -46.09 -24.62 -4.36
C GLN A 282 -45.82 -23.79 -5.61
N ALA A 283 -44.58 -23.35 -5.82
CA ALA A 283 -44.13 -22.64 -7.00
C ALA A 283 -42.68 -23.01 -7.35
N THR A 284 -42.26 -22.66 -8.56
CA THR A 284 -40.90 -22.89 -9.05
C THR A 284 -40.26 -21.55 -9.42
N LEU A 285 -39.01 -21.35 -9.02
CA LEU A 285 -38.21 -20.21 -9.47
C LEU A 285 -38.03 -20.24 -11.00
N ARG A 286 -37.94 -19.06 -11.61
CA ARG A 286 -37.73 -18.95 -13.05
C ARG A 286 -36.24 -19.00 -13.40
N ASN A 287 -35.41 -18.46 -12.53
CA ASN A 287 -33.96 -18.45 -12.64
C ASN A 287 -33.34 -18.90 -11.31
N GLN A 288 -32.14 -19.46 -11.40
CA GLN A 288 -31.34 -19.83 -10.25
C GLN A 288 -30.95 -18.58 -9.43
N LEU A 289 -30.92 -18.72 -8.11
CA LEU A 289 -30.22 -17.80 -7.23
C LEU A 289 -28.72 -17.91 -7.50
N ALA A 290 -27.99 -16.81 -7.33
CA ALA A 290 -26.54 -16.90 -7.36
C ALA A 290 -26.05 -17.71 -6.14
N THR A 291 -25.09 -18.60 -6.35
CA THR A 291 -24.70 -19.60 -5.34
C THR A 291 -24.15 -18.97 -4.07
N VAL A 292 -23.35 -17.92 -4.21
CA VAL A 292 -22.61 -17.28 -3.12
C VAL A 292 -23.30 -15.99 -2.65
N THR A 293 -23.28 -14.96 -3.50
CA THR A 293 -23.93 -13.68 -3.21
C THR A 293 -25.29 -13.62 -3.90
N PHE A 294 -26.37 -13.51 -3.14
CA PHE A 294 -27.74 -13.45 -3.67
C PHE A 294 -28.66 -12.64 -2.76
N GLY A 295 -29.89 -12.38 -3.24
CA GLY A 295 -30.93 -11.85 -2.36
C GLY A 295 -32.33 -12.18 -2.84
N VAL A 296 -33.29 -11.98 -1.96
CA VAL A 296 -34.72 -12.19 -2.20
C VAL A 296 -35.49 -10.99 -1.67
N MET A 297 -36.48 -10.54 -2.43
CA MET A 297 -37.38 -9.47 -2.04
C MET A 297 -38.83 -9.84 -2.35
N VAL A 298 -39.72 -9.57 -1.41
CA VAL A 298 -41.16 -9.78 -1.52
C VAL A 298 -41.87 -8.43 -1.55
N ARG A 299 -42.79 -8.25 -2.50
CA ARG A 299 -43.68 -7.09 -2.58
C ARG A 299 -45.15 -7.50 -2.57
N SER A 300 -45.99 -6.65 -1.99
CA SER A 300 -47.45 -6.80 -2.07
C SER A 300 -47.94 -6.59 -3.51
N ALA A 301 -49.23 -6.84 -3.74
CA ALA A 301 -49.87 -6.61 -5.04
C ALA A 301 -49.79 -5.13 -5.49
N GLU A 302 -49.74 -4.20 -4.55
CA GLU A 302 -49.60 -2.76 -4.76
C GLU A 302 -48.13 -2.33 -4.97
N GLY A 303 -47.19 -3.26 -4.89
CA GLY A 303 -45.76 -3.01 -5.03
C GLY A 303 -45.08 -2.49 -3.76
N LEU A 304 -45.74 -2.53 -2.60
CA LEU A 304 -45.13 -2.16 -1.33
C LEU A 304 -44.16 -3.25 -0.86
N LEU A 305 -42.99 -2.86 -0.36
CA LEU A 305 -42.03 -3.80 0.22
C LEU A 305 -42.65 -4.54 1.42
N VAL A 306 -42.60 -5.87 1.39
CA VAL A 306 -43.03 -6.75 2.49
C VAL A 306 -41.83 -7.14 3.34
N ASP A 307 -40.90 -7.89 2.75
CA ASP A 307 -39.70 -8.39 3.42
C ASP A 307 -38.59 -8.61 2.38
N ARG A 308 -37.34 -8.62 2.83
CA ARG A 308 -36.17 -8.86 1.98
C ARG A 308 -35.01 -9.41 2.78
N VAL A 309 -34.17 -10.21 2.14
CA VAL A 309 -32.95 -10.76 2.70
C VAL A 309 -31.87 -10.84 1.62
N ALA A 310 -30.62 -10.54 1.98
CA ALA A 310 -29.47 -10.69 1.10
C ALA A 310 -28.37 -11.44 1.83
N ALA A 311 -27.64 -12.29 1.10
CA ALA A 311 -26.39 -12.90 1.52
C ALA A 311 -25.27 -12.39 0.61
N SER A 312 -24.18 -11.88 1.19
CA SER A 312 -23.05 -11.31 0.44
C SER A 312 -21.80 -11.30 1.30
N HIS A 313 -20.63 -11.38 0.67
CA HIS A 313 -19.35 -11.22 1.37
C HIS A 313 -19.04 -9.76 1.72
N HIS A 314 -19.46 -8.80 0.89
CA HIS A 314 -19.14 -7.38 1.07
C HIS A 314 -20.13 -6.46 0.34
N ALA A 315 -20.33 -6.66 -0.97
CA ALA A 315 -21.19 -5.78 -1.77
C ALA A 315 -22.63 -5.70 -1.23
N ASP A 316 -23.19 -4.50 -1.26
CA ASP A 316 -24.58 -4.28 -0.86
C ASP A 316 -25.59 -4.75 -1.93
N SER A 317 -26.82 -4.97 -1.48
CA SER A 317 -27.94 -5.42 -2.30
C SER A 317 -29.22 -4.65 -2.01
N ALA A 318 -30.02 -4.43 -3.06
CA ALA A 318 -31.40 -3.95 -2.94
C ALA A 318 -32.28 -4.85 -2.03
N CYS A 319 -31.92 -6.14 -1.90
CA CYS A 319 -32.60 -7.11 -1.07
C CYS A 319 -32.12 -7.11 0.40
N GLN A 320 -31.22 -6.22 0.80
CA GLN A 320 -30.75 -6.11 2.19
C GLN A 320 -31.51 -5.02 2.93
N ASP A 321 -31.63 -5.13 4.25
CA ASP A 321 -32.31 -4.12 5.06
C ASP A 321 -31.35 -3.29 5.92
N GLY A 322 -31.30 -1.97 5.68
CA GLY A 322 -30.25 -1.12 6.24
C GLY A 322 -28.87 -1.56 5.72
N ASP A 323 -27.90 -1.69 6.63
CA ASP A 323 -26.54 -2.19 6.32
C ASP A 323 -26.44 -3.73 6.45
N ALA A 324 -27.41 -4.35 7.13
CA ALA A 324 -27.37 -5.75 7.50
C ALA A 324 -27.58 -6.68 6.29
N LYS A 325 -26.69 -7.67 6.19
CA LYS A 325 -26.70 -8.76 5.21
C LYS A 325 -26.19 -10.03 5.85
N LEU A 326 -26.61 -11.17 5.33
CA LEU A 326 -26.17 -12.47 5.78
C LEU A 326 -24.76 -12.73 5.24
N PRO A 327 -23.87 -13.36 6.02
CA PRO A 327 -22.54 -13.71 5.53
C PRO A 327 -22.71 -14.81 4.47
N ALA A 328 -22.07 -14.71 3.30
CA ALA A 328 -22.21 -15.71 2.23
C ALA A 328 -21.40 -16.99 2.51
N VAL A 329 -21.89 -17.84 3.43
CA VAL A 329 -21.13 -18.97 4.01
C VAL A 329 -21.93 -20.28 4.10
N LEU A 330 -23.05 -20.41 3.37
CA LEU A 330 -23.80 -21.68 3.34
C LEU A 330 -22.98 -22.82 2.75
N ASP A 331 -23.02 -23.97 3.42
CA ASP A 331 -22.48 -25.21 2.88
C ASP A 331 -23.59 -26.09 2.29
N ALA A 332 -23.69 -26.07 0.95
CA ALA A 332 -24.65 -26.88 0.22
C ALA A 332 -24.47 -28.39 0.43
N VAL A 333 -23.24 -28.86 0.68
CA VAL A 333 -22.96 -30.28 0.94
C VAL A 333 -23.52 -30.72 2.29
N ALA A 334 -23.43 -29.84 3.30
CA ALA A 334 -24.01 -30.08 4.62
C ALA A 334 -25.54 -29.90 4.63
N GLY A 335 -26.13 -29.42 3.52
CA GLY A 335 -27.56 -29.19 3.40
C GLY A 335 -28.04 -28.06 4.31
N GLU A 336 -27.31 -26.95 4.32
CA GLU A 336 -27.57 -25.79 5.15
C GLU A 336 -28.48 -24.74 4.47
N SER A 337 -29.16 -23.94 5.27
CA SER A 337 -29.95 -22.78 4.86
C SER A 337 -29.83 -21.65 5.88
N TYR A 338 -30.12 -20.43 5.45
CA TYR A 338 -30.39 -19.35 6.39
C TYR A 338 -31.82 -19.47 6.90
N GLN A 339 -31.98 -19.59 8.21
CA GLN A 339 -33.27 -19.73 8.87
C GLN A 339 -33.51 -18.57 9.81
N ARG A 340 -34.65 -17.90 9.66
CA ARG A 340 -35.05 -16.79 10.50
C ARG A 340 -35.36 -17.28 11.91
N VAL A 341 -34.69 -16.71 12.92
CA VAL A 341 -34.99 -16.89 14.34
C VAL A 341 -35.20 -15.52 14.96
N GLU A 342 -36.40 -15.31 15.49
CA GLU A 342 -36.89 -13.98 15.91
C GLU A 342 -36.69 -12.92 14.81
N SER A 343 -35.85 -11.91 15.04
CA SER A 343 -35.52 -10.86 14.07
C SER A 343 -34.20 -11.08 13.32
N SER A 344 -33.52 -12.20 13.53
CA SER A 344 -32.21 -12.52 12.94
C SER A 344 -32.28 -13.79 12.07
N PHE A 345 -31.16 -14.16 11.45
CA PHE A 345 -31.01 -15.43 10.76
C PHE A 345 -29.84 -16.21 11.36
N ILE A 346 -29.99 -17.52 11.42
CA ILE A 346 -28.91 -18.47 11.71
C ILE A 346 -28.65 -19.33 10.48
N VAL A 347 -27.52 -20.01 10.43
CA VAL A 347 -27.28 -21.09 9.47
C VAL A 347 -27.50 -22.42 10.18
N ALA A 348 -28.34 -23.27 9.60
CA ALA A 348 -28.74 -24.56 10.18
C ALA A 348 -29.10 -25.56 9.08
N PRO A 349 -29.22 -26.86 9.39
CA PRO A 349 -29.71 -27.86 8.44
C PRO A 349 -31.11 -27.51 7.94
N ARG A 350 -31.34 -27.67 6.63
CA ARG A 350 -32.56 -27.26 5.91
C ARG A 350 -33.85 -27.86 6.49
N THR A 351 -34.91 -27.04 6.56
CA THR A 351 -36.23 -27.39 7.09
C THR A 351 -37.42 -26.97 6.19
N PRO A 352 -37.38 -27.12 4.86
CA PRO A 352 -38.45 -26.62 3.98
C PRO A 352 -39.82 -27.24 4.34
N GLY A 353 -40.79 -26.38 4.61
CA GLY A 353 -42.15 -26.75 5.02
C GLY A 353 -42.29 -27.14 6.49
N ALA A 354 -41.22 -27.12 7.28
CA ALA A 354 -41.17 -27.49 8.69
C ALA A 354 -40.76 -26.30 9.58
N GLU A 355 -40.80 -26.46 10.90
CA GLU A 355 -40.34 -25.40 11.82
C GLU A 355 -38.82 -25.17 11.70
N ASN A 356 -38.43 -23.89 11.71
CA ASN A 356 -37.01 -23.49 11.71
C ASN A 356 -36.31 -24.02 12.96
N ALA A 357 -35.03 -24.30 12.82
CA ALA A 357 -34.12 -24.62 13.89
C ALA A 357 -34.03 -23.50 14.94
N SER A 358 -33.70 -23.87 16.17
CA SER A 358 -33.38 -22.91 17.24
C SER A 358 -31.94 -22.42 17.14
N ASP A 359 -31.61 -21.27 17.75
CA ASP A 359 -30.23 -20.75 17.82
C ASP A 359 -29.18 -21.77 18.29
N ALA A 360 -29.56 -22.67 19.20
CA ALA A 360 -28.67 -23.72 19.72
C ALA A 360 -28.26 -24.77 18.67
N ALA A 361 -28.92 -24.81 17.52
CA ALA A 361 -28.64 -25.70 16.40
C ALA A 361 -27.91 -24.98 15.25
N SER A 362 -27.48 -23.73 15.46
CA SER A 362 -26.63 -23.01 14.51
C SER A 362 -25.28 -23.74 14.33
N VAL A 363 -24.83 -23.90 13.09
CA VAL A 363 -23.69 -24.75 12.73
C VAL A 363 -22.32 -24.05 12.72
N TYR A 364 -22.24 -22.79 13.13
CA TYR A 364 -20.96 -22.08 13.26
C TYR A 364 -20.30 -22.32 14.62
N ALA A 365 -19.33 -23.24 14.66
CA ALA A 365 -18.38 -23.38 15.76
C ALA A 365 -16.94 -23.11 15.28
N PRO A 366 -16.10 -22.40 16.04
CA PRO A 366 -14.68 -22.27 15.74
C PRO A 366 -14.04 -23.67 15.73
N PHE A 367 -13.31 -24.00 14.66
CA PHE A 367 -12.52 -25.22 14.61
C PHE A 367 -11.31 -25.08 15.55
N ALA A 368 -11.08 -26.08 16.38
CA ALA A 368 -9.92 -26.13 17.27
C ALA A 368 -9.35 -27.54 17.31
N TYR A 369 -8.02 -27.64 17.28
CA TYR A 369 -7.36 -28.93 17.48
C TYR A 369 -7.38 -29.31 18.95
N GLU A 370 -8.10 -30.37 19.31
CA GLU A 370 -8.06 -30.92 20.67
C GLU A 370 -6.76 -31.70 20.93
N THR A 371 -6.23 -32.39 19.91
CA THR A 371 -4.96 -33.14 19.95
C THR A 371 -4.30 -33.17 18.56
N ARG A 372 -2.99 -33.47 18.50
CA ARG A 372 -2.30 -33.77 17.23
C ARG A 372 -2.68 -35.19 16.79
N GLY A 373 -3.49 -35.29 15.73
CA GLY A 373 -3.98 -36.55 15.15
C GLY A 373 -3.66 -36.64 13.66
N VAL A 374 -4.54 -37.27 12.87
CA VAL A 374 -4.42 -37.24 11.40
C VAL A 374 -4.86 -35.87 10.89
N ALA A 375 -4.04 -35.25 10.04
CA ALA A 375 -4.29 -33.93 9.45
C ALA A 375 -3.68 -33.84 8.06
N VAL A 376 -4.03 -32.82 7.29
CA VAL A 376 -3.38 -32.50 6.00
C VAL A 376 -1.93 -32.12 6.27
N SER A 377 -0.97 -32.93 5.83
CA SER A 377 0.47 -32.67 6.00
C SER A 377 1.04 -31.82 4.87
N GLU A 378 0.60 -32.08 3.64
CA GLU A 378 1.13 -31.42 2.45
C GLU A 378 0.02 -31.17 1.41
N LEU A 379 0.08 -30.02 0.75
CA LEU A 379 -0.90 -29.59 -0.25
C LEU A 379 -0.21 -28.90 -1.43
N ALA A 380 -0.53 -29.33 -2.64
CA ALA A 380 -0.05 -28.70 -3.88
C ALA A 380 -1.20 -28.52 -4.88
N ASN A 381 -1.25 -27.36 -5.54
CA ASN A 381 -2.35 -26.98 -6.44
C ASN A 381 -1.87 -26.45 -7.81
N ASP A 382 -0.76 -26.97 -8.33
CA ASP A 382 -0.19 -26.50 -9.59
C ASP A 382 -1.18 -26.62 -10.75
N PRO A 383 -1.17 -25.66 -11.70
CA PRO A 383 -2.01 -25.73 -12.88
C PRO A 383 -1.61 -26.91 -13.76
N ALA A 384 -2.54 -27.38 -14.60
CA ALA A 384 -2.29 -28.53 -15.48
C ALA A 384 -1.21 -28.27 -16.55
N GLU A 385 -0.94 -27.00 -16.87
CA GLU A 385 0.05 -26.59 -17.85
C GLU A 385 1.27 -26.00 -17.12
N MET A 386 2.30 -26.81 -16.95
CA MET A 386 3.60 -26.39 -16.43
C MET A 386 4.60 -26.13 -17.57
N PRO A 387 5.61 -25.24 -17.36
CA PRO A 387 6.70 -25.04 -18.31
C PRO A 387 7.44 -26.33 -18.66
N THR A 388 8.06 -26.35 -19.84
CA THR A 388 8.80 -27.54 -20.31
C THR A 388 9.94 -27.87 -19.35
N GLY A 389 9.98 -29.10 -18.85
CA GLY A 389 11.02 -29.58 -17.93
C GLY A 389 10.66 -29.50 -16.45
N HIS A 390 9.46 -29.03 -16.10
CA HIS A 390 8.95 -28.96 -14.73
C HIS A 390 7.75 -29.92 -14.56
N ASP A 391 7.72 -30.62 -13.43
CA ASP A 391 6.64 -31.55 -13.08
C ASP A 391 5.50 -30.82 -12.37
N GLN A 392 4.25 -31.17 -12.68
CA GLN A 392 3.09 -30.62 -11.98
C GLN A 392 2.93 -31.25 -10.58
N GLN A 393 2.95 -30.42 -9.54
CA GLN A 393 2.58 -30.81 -8.17
C GLN A 393 1.09 -30.51 -7.92
N ASN A 394 0.25 -31.55 -7.98
CA ASN A 394 -1.18 -31.42 -7.65
C ASN A 394 -1.62 -32.66 -6.86
N TYR A 395 -1.59 -32.54 -5.53
CA TYR A 395 -1.90 -33.63 -4.61
C TYR A 395 -2.32 -33.12 -3.23
N ILE A 396 -2.90 -34.04 -2.45
CA ILE A 396 -3.32 -33.88 -1.05
C ILE A 396 -2.66 -35.02 -0.28
N GLU A 397 -1.92 -34.68 0.77
CA GLU A 397 -1.35 -35.67 1.69
C GLU A 397 -1.95 -35.52 3.09
N LEU A 398 -2.33 -36.65 3.69
CA LEU A 398 -2.66 -36.73 5.10
C LEU A 398 -1.53 -37.44 5.84
N ALA A 399 -1.21 -37.01 7.06
CA ALA A 399 -0.27 -37.71 7.93
C ALA A 399 -0.80 -37.85 9.35
N ASN A 400 -0.38 -38.91 10.03
CA ASN A 400 -0.68 -39.10 11.45
C ASN A 400 0.39 -38.45 12.34
N PHE A 401 0.10 -37.25 12.85
CA PHE A 401 0.95 -36.52 13.82
C PHE A 401 0.76 -36.99 15.27
N GLY A 402 -0.10 -37.99 15.49
CA GLY A 402 -0.40 -38.56 16.79
C GLY A 402 0.64 -39.56 17.26
N THR A 403 0.42 -40.12 18.46
CA THR A 403 1.33 -41.10 19.08
C THR A 403 0.84 -42.55 18.97
N ALA A 404 -0.32 -42.76 18.37
CA ALA A 404 -0.93 -44.07 18.17
C ALA A 404 -1.44 -44.21 16.73
N SER A 405 -1.59 -45.45 16.26
CA SER A 405 -2.17 -45.72 14.95
C SER A 405 -3.62 -45.22 14.87
N ALA A 406 -3.98 -44.61 13.75
CA ALA A 406 -5.30 -44.08 13.46
C ALA A 406 -5.97 -44.88 12.34
N ASP A 407 -7.18 -45.36 12.57
CA ASP A 407 -8.02 -45.98 11.52
C ASP A 407 -8.71 -44.87 10.74
N ILE A 408 -8.41 -44.79 9.45
CA ILE A 408 -8.94 -43.79 8.52
C ILE A 408 -9.83 -44.42 7.45
N SER A 409 -10.31 -45.64 7.69
CA SER A 409 -11.22 -46.35 6.80
C SER A 409 -12.49 -45.55 6.53
N GLY A 410 -12.86 -45.40 5.26
CA GLY A 410 -14.09 -44.73 4.86
C GLY A 410 -14.08 -43.21 5.02
N TRP A 411 -12.96 -42.61 5.41
CA TRP A 411 -12.80 -41.16 5.42
C TRP A 411 -12.93 -40.60 4.01
N THR A 412 -13.38 -39.35 3.90
CA THR A 412 -13.60 -38.70 2.61
C THR A 412 -12.90 -37.36 2.53
N ILE A 413 -12.50 -37.01 1.31
CA ILE A 413 -11.84 -35.74 1.01
C ILE A 413 -12.65 -35.02 -0.07
N ARG A 414 -12.93 -33.74 0.15
CA ARG A 414 -13.55 -32.83 -0.81
C ARG A 414 -12.65 -31.65 -1.07
N ARG A 415 -12.70 -31.13 -2.29
CA ARG A 415 -12.12 -29.82 -2.60
C ARG A 415 -13.13 -28.71 -2.29
N CYS A 416 -12.66 -27.57 -1.84
CA CYS A 416 -13.38 -26.32 -2.03
C CYS A 416 -12.96 -25.68 -3.36
N GLN A 417 -13.94 -25.12 -4.05
CA GLN A 417 -13.84 -24.55 -5.39
C GLN A 417 -13.22 -23.15 -5.34
N PHE A 418 -12.92 -22.58 -6.50
CA PHE A 418 -12.29 -21.26 -6.57
C PHE A 418 -13.15 -20.15 -5.95
N ASP A 419 -14.47 -20.31 -5.95
CA ASP A 419 -15.43 -19.37 -5.34
C ASP A 419 -15.63 -19.59 -3.82
N GLY A 420 -14.80 -20.45 -3.22
CA GLY A 420 -14.85 -20.78 -1.81
C GLY A 420 -15.81 -21.92 -1.46
N THR A 421 -16.77 -22.26 -2.32
CA THR A 421 -17.81 -23.26 -2.01
C THR A 421 -17.26 -24.69 -1.96
N ARG A 422 -17.83 -25.55 -1.12
CA ARG A 422 -17.43 -26.96 -1.06
C ARG A 422 -18.02 -27.75 -2.24
N ALA A 423 -17.20 -28.56 -2.90
CA ALA A 423 -17.65 -29.34 -4.04
C ALA A 423 -18.62 -30.47 -3.64
N LEU A 424 -19.70 -30.63 -4.44
CA LEU A 424 -20.69 -31.70 -4.25
C LEU A 424 -20.12 -33.09 -4.54
N ASP A 425 -19.14 -33.20 -5.43
CA ASP A 425 -18.41 -34.44 -5.71
C ASP A 425 -17.24 -34.64 -4.73
N LEU A 426 -16.91 -35.92 -4.48
CA LEU A 426 -15.76 -36.30 -3.67
C LEU A 426 -14.47 -36.18 -4.50
N GLN A 427 -13.41 -35.70 -3.84
CA GLN A 427 -12.06 -35.71 -4.38
C GLN A 427 -11.44 -37.09 -4.26
N ALA A 428 -11.61 -37.74 -3.10
CA ALA A 428 -11.20 -39.11 -2.84
C ALA A 428 -11.99 -39.74 -1.68
N THR A 429 -11.99 -41.08 -1.64
CA THR A 429 -12.49 -41.89 -0.52
C THR A 429 -11.39 -42.83 -0.08
N ILE A 430 -11.09 -42.85 1.22
CA ILE A 430 -10.05 -43.69 1.77
C ILE A 430 -10.56 -45.14 1.88
N PRO A 431 -9.86 -46.14 1.30
CA PRO A 431 -10.31 -47.52 1.29
C PRO A 431 -10.53 -48.11 2.69
N GLU A 432 -11.47 -49.04 2.79
CA GLU A 432 -11.69 -49.82 4.02
C GLU A 432 -10.43 -50.59 4.45
N GLY A 433 -10.17 -50.60 5.76
CA GLY A 433 -9.01 -51.25 6.37
C GLY A 433 -7.72 -50.41 6.35
N THR A 434 -7.80 -49.13 6.00
CA THR A 434 -6.63 -48.23 5.98
C THR A 434 -6.33 -47.73 7.39
N THR A 435 -5.10 -47.94 7.85
CA THR A 435 -4.63 -47.47 9.17
C THR A 435 -3.28 -46.79 8.99
N LEU A 436 -3.10 -45.60 9.57
CA LEU A 436 -1.83 -44.89 9.59
C LEU A 436 -1.17 -45.02 10.97
N ALA A 437 0.01 -45.61 11.04
CA ALA A 437 0.87 -45.52 12.21
C ALA A 437 1.39 -44.07 12.41
N PRO A 438 1.88 -43.71 13.61
CA PRO A 438 2.55 -42.42 13.83
C PRO A 438 3.64 -42.15 12.78
N GLY A 439 3.55 -41.01 12.10
CA GLY A 439 4.46 -40.60 11.04
C GLY A 439 4.22 -41.23 9.66
N GLU A 440 3.24 -42.13 9.50
CA GLU A 440 2.83 -42.60 8.17
C GLU A 440 1.91 -41.59 7.49
N THR A 441 1.98 -41.58 6.15
CA THR A 441 1.16 -40.71 5.30
C THR A 441 0.22 -41.52 4.40
N TRP A 442 -0.81 -40.83 3.91
CA TRP A 442 -1.72 -41.30 2.88
C TRP A 442 -1.81 -40.23 1.80
N LEU A 443 -1.55 -40.59 0.54
CA LEU A 443 -1.39 -39.67 -0.57
C LEU A 443 -2.50 -39.83 -1.62
N ALA A 444 -3.18 -38.73 -1.95
CA ALA A 444 -4.05 -38.64 -3.12
C ALA A 444 -3.48 -37.65 -4.14
N ALA A 445 -3.29 -38.06 -5.39
CA ALA A 445 -2.67 -37.21 -6.42
C ALA A 445 -3.48 -37.14 -7.73
N ARG A 446 -3.30 -36.05 -8.46
CA ARG A 446 -3.95 -35.83 -9.76
C ARG A 446 -3.47 -36.85 -10.79
N GLU A 447 -4.40 -37.54 -11.45
CA GLU A 447 -4.12 -38.44 -12.57
C GLU A 447 -3.24 -37.78 -13.63
N GLY A 448 -2.16 -38.45 -14.03
CA GLY A 448 -1.19 -37.97 -15.02
C GLY A 448 0.02 -37.23 -14.45
N THR A 449 0.06 -36.96 -13.15
CA THR A 449 1.24 -36.39 -12.46
C THR A 449 2.24 -37.47 -12.04
N THR A 450 3.49 -37.07 -11.75
CA THR A 450 4.53 -37.98 -11.20
C THR A 450 4.10 -38.58 -9.87
N ALA A 451 3.49 -37.77 -8.98
CA ALA A 451 3.00 -38.23 -7.67
C ALA A 451 1.91 -39.32 -7.78
N ALA A 452 1.07 -39.30 -8.83
CA ALA A 452 0.02 -40.30 -9.03
C ALA A 452 0.54 -41.72 -9.26
N ALA A 453 1.81 -41.90 -9.67
CA ALA A 453 2.40 -43.23 -9.81
C ALA A 453 2.66 -43.94 -8.47
N ALA A 454 2.80 -43.16 -7.39
CA ALA A 454 3.11 -43.64 -6.03
C ALA A 454 1.97 -43.36 -5.02
N ALA A 455 0.88 -42.73 -5.45
CA ALA A 455 -0.24 -42.35 -4.58
C ALA A 455 -1.13 -43.55 -4.20
N ASP A 456 -1.69 -43.49 -3.00
CA ASP A 456 -2.68 -44.47 -2.50
C ASP A 456 -4.03 -44.32 -3.21
N ALA A 457 -4.34 -43.11 -3.67
CA ALA A 457 -5.51 -42.82 -4.50
C ALA A 457 -5.18 -41.80 -5.60
N THR A 458 -5.94 -41.83 -6.68
CA THR A 458 -5.85 -40.82 -7.75
C THR A 458 -7.18 -40.11 -7.95
N TYR A 459 -7.11 -38.86 -8.41
CA TYR A 459 -8.30 -38.07 -8.74
C TYR A 459 -8.18 -37.39 -10.11
N ALA A 460 -9.31 -37.18 -10.78
CA ALA A 460 -9.35 -36.60 -12.12
C ALA A 460 -9.51 -35.06 -12.16
N ASN A 461 -10.14 -34.46 -11.14
CA ASN A 461 -10.38 -33.01 -11.09
C ASN A 461 -9.23 -32.32 -10.34
N SER A 462 -8.49 -31.40 -10.98
CA SER A 462 -7.41 -30.68 -10.28
C SER A 462 -7.93 -29.77 -9.18
N LEU A 463 -7.13 -29.65 -8.12
CA LEU A 463 -7.18 -28.48 -7.25
C LEU A 463 -6.91 -27.22 -8.08
N ASN A 464 -7.74 -26.20 -7.92
CA ASN A 464 -7.66 -25.01 -8.76
C ASN A 464 -6.52 -24.11 -8.29
N PHE A 465 -5.65 -23.77 -9.24
CA PHE A 465 -4.51 -22.92 -9.02
C PHE A 465 -4.88 -21.51 -8.55
N LEU A 466 -5.98 -20.92 -9.04
CA LEU A 466 -6.40 -19.55 -8.69
C LEU A 466 -7.05 -19.44 -7.30
N GLY A 467 -7.29 -20.57 -6.64
CA GLY A 467 -7.91 -20.64 -5.33
C GLY A 467 -8.56 -22.00 -5.11
N THR A 468 -8.26 -22.65 -3.99
CA THR A 468 -8.83 -23.95 -3.66
C THR A 468 -8.80 -24.20 -2.15
N GLY A 469 -9.49 -25.24 -1.70
CA GLY A 469 -9.32 -25.73 -0.34
C GLY A 469 -9.51 -27.24 -0.30
N VAL A 470 -9.18 -27.83 0.84
CA VAL A 470 -9.36 -29.25 1.13
C VAL A 470 -10.20 -29.37 2.39
N TRP A 471 -11.18 -30.27 2.39
CA TRP A 471 -11.99 -30.62 3.54
C TRP A 471 -11.94 -32.13 3.76
N VAL A 472 -11.59 -32.55 4.97
CA VAL A 472 -11.42 -33.96 5.35
C VAL A 472 -12.47 -34.34 6.38
N GLU A 473 -13.24 -35.39 6.10
CA GLU A 473 -14.26 -35.94 6.99
C GLU A 473 -13.94 -37.38 7.38
N ASP A 474 -14.23 -37.73 8.63
CA ASP A 474 -14.24 -39.11 9.04
C ASP A 474 -15.45 -39.87 8.46
N ALA A 475 -15.49 -41.20 8.67
CA ALA A 475 -16.57 -42.05 8.17
C ALA A 475 -17.96 -41.72 8.75
N THR A 476 -18.05 -40.88 9.78
CA THR A 476 -19.30 -40.41 10.38
C THR A 476 -19.75 -39.05 9.85
N GLY A 477 -18.94 -38.41 8.99
CA GLY A 477 -19.18 -37.07 8.45
C GLY A 477 -18.67 -35.93 9.33
N HIS A 478 -17.86 -36.22 10.35
CA HIS A 478 -17.28 -35.19 11.19
C HIS A 478 -16.00 -34.64 10.54
N ARG A 479 -15.88 -33.31 10.47
CA ARG A 479 -14.67 -32.62 10.00
C ARG A 479 -13.46 -32.98 10.87
N VAL A 480 -12.46 -33.59 10.26
CA VAL A 480 -11.17 -33.90 10.91
C VAL A 480 -10.19 -32.75 10.71
N ASP A 481 -10.09 -32.24 9.49
CA ASP A 481 -9.21 -31.14 9.12
C ASP A 481 -9.72 -30.44 7.85
N SER A 482 -9.21 -29.25 7.56
CA SER A 482 -9.40 -28.58 6.28
C SER A 482 -8.29 -27.56 6.04
N VAL A 483 -8.04 -27.13 4.81
CA VAL A 483 -7.04 -26.09 4.52
C VAL A 483 -7.56 -25.23 3.38
N GLY A 484 -7.48 -23.90 3.49
CA GLY A 484 -7.83 -22.95 2.44
C GLY A 484 -6.60 -22.28 1.82
N VAL A 485 -6.55 -22.23 0.48
CA VAL A 485 -5.58 -21.49 -0.34
C VAL A 485 -6.37 -20.48 -1.16
N TYR A 486 -6.64 -19.32 -0.58
CA TYR A 486 -7.58 -18.33 -1.10
C TYR A 486 -7.09 -16.89 -1.01
N ALA A 487 -5.97 -16.64 -0.32
CA ALA A 487 -5.35 -15.32 -0.36
C ALA A 487 -4.64 -15.19 -1.70
N THR A 488 -5.00 -14.17 -2.48
CA THR A 488 -4.31 -13.86 -3.73
C THR A 488 -3.36 -12.69 -3.52
N ASN A 489 -2.33 -12.62 -4.35
CA ASN A 489 -1.24 -11.63 -4.23
C ASN A 489 -1.29 -10.60 -5.37
N GLU A 490 -2.35 -10.61 -6.17
CA GLU A 490 -2.38 -9.85 -7.42
C GLU A 490 -3.73 -9.22 -7.58
N LEU A 491 -3.71 -7.91 -7.89
CA LEU A 491 -4.83 -6.98 -7.95
C LEU A 491 -5.06 -6.28 -6.61
N ASP A 492 -4.92 -4.96 -6.62
CA ASP A 492 -5.18 -4.01 -5.53
C ASP A 492 -6.59 -4.14 -4.87
N SER A 493 -7.40 -5.12 -5.28
CA SER A 493 -8.74 -5.41 -4.76
C SER A 493 -8.74 -6.23 -3.46
N SER A 494 -9.86 -6.20 -2.72
CA SER A 494 -10.14 -7.12 -1.61
C SER A 494 -10.25 -8.57 -2.11
N ASN A 495 -9.32 -9.44 -1.70
CA ASN A 495 -8.97 -10.62 -2.51
C ASN A 495 -8.84 -11.94 -1.72
N VAL A 496 -9.43 -12.02 -0.52
CA VAL A 496 -9.54 -13.27 0.24
C VAL A 496 -10.95 -13.81 0.07
N ILE A 497 -11.06 -15.00 -0.52
CA ILE A 497 -12.34 -15.67 -0.75
C ILE A 497 -12.74 -16.42 0.53
N PRO A 498 -13.88 -16.09 1.17
CA PRO A 498 -14.35 -16.83 2.33
C PRO A 498 -14.72 -18.26 1.94
N SER A 499 -14.31 -19.24 2.75
CA SER A 499 -14.55 -20.65 2.47
C SER A 499 -14.71 -21.45 3.76
N PRO A 500 -15.60 -22.46 3.82
CA PRO A 500 -15.62 -23.42 4.91
C PRO A 500 -14.32 -24.22 5.03
N CYS A 501 -13.53 -24.34 3.95
CA CYS A 501 -12.24 -25.02 4.01
C CYS A 501 -11.15 -24.22 4.74
N THR A 502 -11.30 -22.90 4.87
CA THR A 502 -10.29 -22.04 5.51
C THR A 502 -10.39 -22.10 7.02
N LYS A 503 -9.26 -22.20 7.71
CA LYS A 503 -9.15 -21.97 9.17
C LYS A 503 -8.34 -20.69 9.39
N GLY A 504 -8.85 -19.76 10.19
CA GLY A 504 -8.17 -18.49 10.44
C GLY A 504 -7.89 -17.73 9.12
N ALA A 505 -6.63 -17.37 8.88
CA ALA A 505 -6.20 -16.75 7.63
C ALA A 505 -5.79 -17.81 6.59
N ALA A 506 -6.25 -17.65 5.35
CA ALA A 506 -5.95 -18.57 4.25
C ALA A 506 -4.48 -18.49 3.80
N LEU A 507 -4.01 -19.56 3.16
CA LEU A 507 -2.71 -19.56 2.48
C LEU A 507 -2.73 -18.69 1.22
N THR A 508 -1.58 -18.10 0.91
CA THR A 508 -1.38 -17.28 -0.27
C THR A 508 -1.11 -18.15 -1.49
N VAL A 509 -2.00 -18.07 -2.49
CA VAL A 509 -1.99 -18.85 -3.73
C VAL A 509 -0.61 -18.90 -4.40
N TYR A 510 0.11 -17.78 -4.44
CA TYR A 510 1.35 -17.63 -5.21
C TYR A 510 2.63 -17.80 -4.38
N GLN A 511 2.52 -18.21 -3.12
CA GLN A 511 3.68 -18.32 -2.24
C GLN A 511 4.67 -19.43 -2.65
N PRO A 512 4.23 -20.63 -3.12
CA PRO A 512 5.17 -21.68 -3.53
C PRO A 512 5.89 -21.38 -4.85
N ASP A 513 7.20 -21.59 -4.89
CA ASP A 513 7.97 -21.64 -6.13
C ASP A 513 7.74 -22.97 -6.86
N ARG A 514 6.84 -22.91 -7.82
CA ARG A 514 6.41 -24.09 -8.61
C ARG A 514 7.44 -24.53 -9.62
N MET A 515 8.35 -23.65 -10.04
CA MET A 515 9.45 -24.05 -10.91
C MET A 515 10.50 -24.86 -10.14
N LEU A 516 10.63 -24.63 -8.84
CA LEU A 516 11.43 -25.44 -7.92
C LEU A 516 10.68 -26.63 -7.31
N GLY A 517 9.39 -26.78 -7.64
CA GLY A 517 8.54 -27.87 -7.16
C GLY A 517 8.19 -27.74 -5.68
N GLU A 518 8.07 -26.51 -5.16
CA GLU A 518 7.64 -26.26 -3.79
C GLU A 518 6.14 -26.42 -3.58
N THR A 519 5.75 -26.74 -2.35
CA THR A 519 4.37 -26.99 -1.93
C THR A 519 4.12 -26.40 -0.54
N PHE A 520 2.88 -26.43 -0.07
CA PHE A 520 2.55 -26.08 1.31
C PHE A 520 2.71 -27.29 2.22
N GLN A 521 3.57 -27.19 3.23
CA GLN A 521 3.83 -28.24 4.21
C GLN A 521 3.52 -27.76 5.63
N ARG A 522 2.81 -28.59 6.40
CA ARG A 522 2.37 -28.24 7.75
C ARG A 522 3.53 -28.25 8.73
N ALA A 523 3.71 -27.14 9.44
CA ALA A 523 4.65 -26.98 10.54
C ALA A 523 3.95 -26.79 11.91
N ARG A 524 2.68 -26.33 11.95
CA ARG A 524 1.95 -26.04 13.21
C ARG A 524 0.45 -26.41 13.16
N PHE A 525 -0.21 -26.18 14.31
CA PHE A 525 -1.62 -26.48 14.62
C PHE A 525 -2.26 -25.35 15.45
N THR A 526 -2.15 -24.11 15.00
CA THR A 526 -2.68 -22.89 15.62
C THR A 526 -4.16 -22.69 15.31
N GLY A 527 -4.67 -23.28 14.22
CA GLY A 527 -6.01 -23.02 13.71
C GLY A 527 -6.08 -21.86 12.72
N SER A 528 -4.94 -21.37 12.23
CA SER A 528 -4.82 -20.44 11.11
C SER A 528 -3.98 -21.08 10.01
N ASP A 529 -4.51 -21.21 8.79
CA ASP A 529 -3.81 -21.91 7.70
C ASP A 529 -2.46 -21.23 7.38
N SER A 530 -2.43 -19.90 7.31
CA SER A 530 -1.20 -19.13 7.06
C SER A 530 -0.10 -19.31 8.10
N ASP A 531 -0.46 -19.67 9.34
CA ASP A 531 0.50 -19.88 10.44
C ASP A 531 0.88 -21.35 10.60
N ASP A 532 0.05 -22.23 10.04
CA ASP A 532 0.18 -23.68 10.15
C ASP A 532 1.07 -24.28 9.07
N PHE A 533 1.23 -23.61 7.92
CA PHE A 533 2.01 -24.11 6.79
C PHE A 533 3.21 -23.22 6.44
N LEU A 534 4.25 -23.86 5.94
CA LEU A 534 5.42 -23.26 5.31
C LEU A 534 5.49 -23.71 3.85
N VAL A 535 6.28 -22.99 3.06
CA VAL A 535 6.62 -23.40 1.69
C VAL A 535 7.97 -24.13 1.71
N ALA A 536 8.03 -25.31 1.07
CA ALA A 536 9.25 -26.10 0.93
C ALA A 536 9.18 -27.03 -0.30
N PRO A 537 10.31 -27.58 -0.79
CA PRO A 537 10.32 -28.57 -1.87
C PRO A 537 9.43 -29.79 -1.58
N ALA A 538 8.67 -30.25 -2.58
CA ALA A 538 7.70 -31.34 -2.48
C ALA A 538 8.27 -32.64 -1.86
N THR A 539 7.53 -33.24 -0.91
CA THR A 539 7.87 -34.51 -0.25
C THR A 539 6.74 -35.56 -0.30
N PRO A 540 6.14 -35.84 -1.47
CA PRO A 540 4.97 -36.71 -1.54
C PRO A 540 5.25 -38.13 -1.02
N GLY A 541 4.45 -38.58 -0.06
CA GLY A 541 4.58 -39.88 0.60
C GLY A 541 5.52 -39.89 1.81
N VAL A 542 5.99 -38.72 2.27
CA VAL A 542 6.93 -38.58 3.38
C VAL A 542 6.47 -37.45 4.31
N LEU A 543 6.25 -37.76 5.58
CA LEU A 543 6.05 -36.72 6.59
C LEU A 543 7.38 -36.04 6.92
N ASP A 544 7.63 -34.88 6.32
CA ASP A 544 8.71 -33.98 6.70
C ASP A 544 8.23 -33.00 7.78
N GLU A 545 8.56 -33.25 9.05
CA GLU A 545 8.21 -32.36 10.15
C GLU A 545 9.12 -31.12 10.15
N LEU A 546 8.79 -30.16 9.29
CA LEU A 546 9.51 -28.88 9.21
C LEU A 546 9.46 -28.16 10.57
N HIS A 547 10.64 -27.75 11.05
CA HIS A 547 10.74 -26.95 12.25
C HIS A 547 10.35 -25.50 11.93
N TRP A 548 9.26 -25.02 12.53
CA TRP A 548 8.83 -23.63 12.38
C TRP A 548 9.92 -22.66 12.88
N VAL A 549 10.31 -21.73 12.03
CA VAL A 549 11.19 -20.59 12.35
C VAL A 549 10.39 -19.33 12.11
N ASP A 550 10.48 -18.37 13.04
CA ASP A 550 9.86 -17.05 12.86
C ASP A 550 10.53 -16.35 11.66
N PRO A 551 9.81 -16.11 10.55
CA PRO A 551 10.41 -15.53 9.35
C PRO A 551 10.70 -14.03 9.51
N THR A 552 10.23 -13.39 10.58
CA THR A 552 10.52 -11.98 10.89
C THR A 552 11.74 -11.81 11.79
N ALA A 553 12.31 -12.90 12.30
CA ALA A 553 13.42 -12.84 13.23
C ALA A 553 14.71 -12.38 12.57
N ARG A 554 15.52 -11.62 13.32
CA ARG A 554 16.90 -11.28 12.91
C ARG A 554 17.69 -12.55 12.59
N VAL A 555 18.33 -12.56 11.44
CA VAL A 555 19.20 -13.65 10.99
C VAL A 555 20.65 -13.17 10.98
N VAL A 556 21.60 -14.07 11.20
CA VAL A 556 23.02 -13.72 11.01
C VAL A 556 23.30 -13.72 9.52
N THR A 557 23.67 -12.57 8.98
CA THR A 557 24.08 -12.46 7.58
C THR A 557 25.61 -12.51 7.48
N SER A 558 26.16 -13.25 6.51
CA SER A 558 27.62 -13.34 6.32
C SER A 558 28.10 -12.43 5.19
N GLU A 559 29.21 -11.74 5.45
CA GLU A 559 30.03 -11.05 4.45
C GLU A 559 30.68 -12.05 3.48
N THR A 560 30.17 -12.23 2.27
CA THR A 560 31.01 -12.80 1.19
C THR A 560 31.22 -11.78 0.08
N ALA A 561 32.03 -10.78 0.40
CA ALA A 561 33.07 -10.22 -0.47
C ALA A 561 34.02 -9.34 0.38
N ALA A 562 34.86 -9.97 1.20
CA ALA A 562 36.06 -9.33 1.73
C ALA A 562 37.26 -9.76 0.90
N LEU A 563 37.97 -8.81 0.27
CA LEU A 563 39.29 -9.00 -0.34
C LEU A 563 40.11 -7.68 -0.29
N PRO A 564 41.45 -7.74 -0.36
CA PRO A 564 42.31 -7.28 0.73
C PRO A 564 43.11 -6.00 0.45
N GLU A 565 43.57 -5.41 1.56
CA GLU A 565 44.52 -4.31 1.65
C GLU A 565 45.84 -4.60 0.90
N SER A 566 46.19 -3.77 -0.10
CA SER A 566 47.57 -3.37 -0.37
C SER A 566 47.70 -2.25 -1.41
N LEU A 567 48.29 -1.13 -1.04
CA LEU A 567 49.22 -0.38 -1.88
C LEU A 567 50.24 0.37 -1.01
N ARG A 568 51.50 -0.08 -1.07
CA ARG A 568 52.64 0.60 -0.45
C ARG A 568 52.95 1.88 -1.23
N ALA A 569 52.71 3.04 -0.64
CA ALA A 569 53.30 4.28 -1.10
C ALA A 569 54.83 4.21 -0.94
N ARG A 570 55.56 4.32 -2.05
CA ARG A 570 57.01 4.54 -2.04
C ARG A 570 57.27 5.94 -1.52
N ALA A 571 57.98 6.05 -0.40
CA ALA A 571 58.55 7.31 0.04
C ALA A 571 59.54 7.82 -1.02
N VAL A 572 59.09 8.77 -1.83
CA VAL A 572 59.99 9.68 -2.55
C VAL A 572 60.42 10.71 -1.51
N VAL A 573 61.73 10.76 -1.23
CA VAL A 573 62.29 11.89 -0.48
C VAL A 573 62.23 13.09 -1.41
N THR A 574 61.13 13.83 -1.35
CA THR A 574 61.01 15.17 -1.91
C THR A 574 61.93 16.09 -1.13
N LYS A 575 62.69 16.93 -1.84
CA LYS A 575 63.34 18.06 -1.19
C LYS A 575 62.23 18.91 -0.59
N GLN A 576 62.26 19.14 0.71
CA GLN A 576 61.30 19.99 1.40
C GLN A 576 61.91 21.37 1.62
N PRO A 577 61.13 22.45 1.46
CA PRO A 577 61.56 23.77 1.89
C PRO A 577 61.64 23.79 3.42
N THR A 578 62.74 24.29 3.99
CA THR A 578 62.97 24.31 5.45
C THR A 578 63.18 25.70 6.02
N THR A 579 63.28 26.72 5.16
CA THR A 579 63.57 28.10 5.59
C THR A 579 62.29 28.91 5.60
N GLN A 580 61.99 29.63 6.67
CA GLN A 580 60.80 30.48 6.73
C GLN A 580 60.86 31.57 5.66
N ALA A 581 59.78 31.69 4.88
CA ALA A 581 59.63 32.71 3.85
C ALA A 581 59.20 34.05 4.45
N THR A 582 59.60 35.16 3.82
CA THR A 582 59.07 36.49 4.17
C THR A 582 57.77 36.73 3.40
N VAL A 583 56.63 36.56 4.08
CA VAL A 583 55.32 36.96 3.55
C VAL A 583 55.21 38.49 3.67
N VAL A 584 54.98 39.18 2.56
CA VAL A 584 54.88 40.65 2.49
C VAL A 584 53.44 41.14 2.45
N GLU A 585 52.52 40.32 1.94
CA GLU A 585 51.08 40.58 1.93
C GLU A 585 50.32 39.28 2.17
N ALA A 586 49.25 39.31 2.94
CA ALA A 586 48.39 38.17 3.20
C ALA A 586 46.92 38.59 3.12
N TRP A 587 46.11 37.78 2.47
CA TRP A 587 44.69 38.03 2.26
C TRP A 587 43.90 36.76 2.53
N GLY A 588 42.73 36.87 3.14
CA GLY A 588 41.82 35.76 3.41
C GLY A 588 40.48 36.01 2.75
N GLY A 589 39.84 34.96 2.26
CA GLY A 589 38.51 35.07 1.65
C GLY A 589 37.82 33.73 1.54
N VAL A 590 36.59 33.78 1.03
CA VAL A 590 35.76 32.61 0.72
C VAL A 590 35.30 32.75 -0.73
N SER A 591 35.35 31.68 -1.50
CA SER A 591 34.86 31.66 -2.89
C SER A 591 33.86 30.53 -3.12
N ASP A 592 32.96 30.70 -4.09
CA ASP A 592 31.93 29.69 -4.42
C ASP A 592 32.46 28.43 -5.13
N GLY A 593 33.74 28.38 -5.45
CA GLY A 593 34.43 27.26 -6.07
C GLY A 593 35.93 27.51 -6.03
N PRO A 594 36.75 26.69 -6.71
CA PRO A 594 38.18 26.94 -6.84
C PRO A 594 38.41 28.38 -7.32
N LEU A 595 39.25 29.14 -6.60
CA LEU A 595 39.46 30.54 -6.93
C LEU A 595 40.24 30.65 -8.25
N ALA A 596 39.54 30.92 -9.36
CA ALA A 596 40.17 31.02 -10.68
C ALA A 596 40.81 32.40 -10.95
N SER A 597 40.28 33.47 -10.36
CA SER A 597 40.82 34.82 -10.52
C SER A 597 42.02 35.06 -9.59
N ARG A 598 42.95 35.94 -10.00
CA ARG A 598 44.11 36.31 -9.16
C ARG A 598 43.71 36.88 -7.80
N VAL A 599 42.59 37.61 -7.75
CA VAL A 599 42.05 38.29 -6.57
C VAL A 599 40.58 37.90 -6.44
N GLY A 600 40.14 37.54 -5.24
CA GLY A 600 38.73 37.25 -4.99
C GLY A 600 37.90 38.51 -4.76
N GLN A 601 36.58 38.41 -4.94
CA GLN A 601 35.68 39.58 -4.94
C GLN A 601 35.57 40.29 -3.58
N ALA A 602 35.86 39.61 -2.47
CA ALA A 602 35.71 40.13 -1.10
C ALA A 602 36.84 39.70 -0.15
N GLU A 603 38.08 39.57 -0.64
CA GLU A 603 39.21 39.23 0.23
C GLU A 603 39.52 40.34 1.26
N VAL A 604 39.86 39.93 2.49
CA VAL A 604 40.24 40.82 3.59
C VAL A 604 41.73 40.69 3.88
N ALA A 605 42.38 41.80 4.23
CA ALA A 605 43.80 41.77 4.60
C ALA A 605 44.01 41.01 5.91
N LEU A 606 44.94 40.07 5.92
CA LEU A 606 45.42 39.33 7.10
C LEU A 606 46.77 39.88 7.56
N ASP A 607 47.23 39.51 8.76
CA ASP A 607 48.57 39.84 9.22
C ASP A 607 49.62 38.98 8.46
N PRO A 608 50.52 39.57 7.65
CA PRO A 608 51.53 38.79 6.94
C PRO A 608 52.48 38.01 7.85
N ALA A 609 52.68 38.45 9.10
CA ALA A 609 53.55 37.75 10.05
C ALA A 609 52.84 36.55 10.73
N ALA A 610 51.51 36.54 10.73
CA ALA A 610 50.69 35.49 11.32
C ALA A 610 49.30 35.46 10.64
N PRO A 611 49.18 34.89 9.42
CA PRO A 611 47.93 34.95 8.65
C PRO A 611 46.72 34.34 9.38
N GLY A 612 46.95 33.37 10.27
CA GLY A 612 45.92 32.74 11.09
C GLY A 612 44.97 31.87 10.28
N ALA A 613 43.71 31.81 10.71
CA ALA A 613 42.66 30.97 10.15
C ALA A 613 41.71 31.72 9.21
N THR A 614 41.30 31.07 8.13
CA THR A 614 40.17 31.45 7.30
C THR A 614 39.27 30.23 7.16
N ALA A 615 37.99 30.37 7.49
CA ALA A 615 37.05 29.24 7.59
C ALA A 615 35.71 29.59 6.95
N ASP A 616 35.00 28.56 6.49
CA ASP A 616 33.61 28.63 6.09
C ASP A 616 32.95 27.29 6.47
N SER A 617 31.75 27.32 7.04
CA SER A 617 30.97 26.11 7.35
C SER A 617 29.72 25.96 6.48
N ALA A 618 29.52 26.90 5.56
CA ALA A 618 28.42 26.92 4.63
C ALA A 618 28.91 26.34 3.30
N TRP A 619 28.57 27.00 2.19
CA TRP A 619 28.81 26.52 0.85
C TRP A 619 30.20 26.87 0.31
N GLY A 620 30.90 27.85 0.90
CA GLY A 620 32.07 28.47 0.29
C GLY A 620 33.38 27.75 0.61
N LEU A 621 34.37 27.88 -0.27
CA LEU A 621 35.71 27.32 -0.12
C LEU A 621 36.65 28.41 0.45
N PRO A 622 37.06 28.32 1.73
CA PRO A 622 37.93 29.33 2.32
C PRO A 622 39.34 29.24 1.73
N TYR A 623 39.97 30.39 1.51
CA TYR A 623 41.32 30.47 0.99
C TYR A 623 42.13 31.59 1.64
N GLN A 624 43.44 31.44 1.57
CA GLN A 624 44.42 32.47 1.86
C GLN A 624 45.32 32.71 0.66
N ARG A 625 45.49 33.97 0.30
CA ARG A 625 46.42 34.41 -0.75
C ARG A 625 47.61 35.10 -0.11
N LEU A 626 48.79 34.52 -0.28
CA LEU A 626 50.03 34.96 0.37
C LEU A 626 51.04 35.42 -0.69
N VAL A 627 51.56 36.63 -0.53
CA VAL A 627 52.58 37.19 -1.43
C VAL A 627 53.93 37.12 -0.71
N LEU A 628 54.90 36.45 -1.33
CA LEU A 628 56.24 36.27 -0.79
C LEU A 628 57.24 37.23 -1.44
N ASP A 629 58.20 37.71 -0.66
CA ASP A 629 59.42 38.29 -1.23
C ASP A 629 60.24 37.18 -1.90
N ALA A 630 60.30 37.24 -3.24
CA ALA A 630 60.98 36.25 -4.07
C ALA A 630 62.30 36.77 -4.65
N SER A 631 62.86 37.87 -4.12
CA SER A 631 64.10 38.50 -4.61
C SER A 631 65.31 37.54 -4.65
N ALA A 632 65.28 36.48 -3.81
CA ALA A 632 66.32 35.45 -3.73
C ALA A 632 65.89 34.09 -4.34
N LEU A 633 64.64 33.95 -4.81
CA LEU A 633 64.12 32.73 -5.41
C LEU A 633 64.35 32.73 -6.92
N ARG A 634 64.40 31.54 -7.52
CA ARG A 634 64.61 31.33 -8.95
C ARG A 634 63.83 30.10 -9.40
N ALA A 635 63.66 29.91 -10.71
CA ALA A 635 63.12 28.65 -11.23
C ALA A 635 63.94 27.47 -10.64
N GLY A 636 63.24 26.47 -10.08
CA GLY A 636 63.82 25.38 -9.32
C GLY A 636 63.89 25.57 -7.81
N SER A 637 63.56 26.75 -7.29
CA SER A 637 63.33 26.96 -5.86
C SER A 637 62.05 26.26 -5.40
N LEU A 638 62.06 25.74 -4.18
CA LEU A 638 60.89 25.15 -3.55
C LEU A 638 60.13 26.18 -2.74
N VAL A 639 58.82 26.06 -2.74
CA VAL A 639 57.91 26.79 -1.86
C VAL A 639 56.99 25.80 -1.18
N GLY A 640 56.65 26.05 0.07
CA GLY A 640 55.75 25.19 0.82
C GLY A 640 54.92 25.93 1.84
N TRP A 641 53.77 25.35 2.14
CA TRP A 641 52.83 25.80 3.16
C TRP A 641 52.72 24.70 4.21
N ASN A 642 52.83 25.05 5.47
CA ASN A 642 52.57 24.15 6.58
C ASN A 642 51.44 24.72 7.44
N GLY A 643 50.38 23.95 7.63
CA GLY A 643 49.20 24.39 8.37
C GLY A 643 48.23 23.26 8.66
N SER A 644 47.00 23.63 9.05
CA SER A 644 45.94 22.71 9.40
C SER A 644 44.61 23.06 8.73
N THR A 645 43.77 22.03 8.58
CA THR A 645 42.36 22.11 8.20
C THR A 645 41.52 21.29 9.22
N VAL A 646 40.21 21.25 9.05
CA VAL A 646 39.24 20.50 9.86
C VAL A 646 38.89 19.17 9.19
N GLY A 647 38.75 18.11 9.99
CA GLY A 647 38.28 16.80 9.51
C GLY A 647 39.19 16.17 8.44
N GLY A 648 38.57 15.59 7.41
CA GLY A 648 39.21 14.98 6.24
C GLY A 648 39.50 15.95 5.08
N GLY A 649 39.40 17.27 5.34
CA GLY A 649 39.49 18.32 4.34
C GLY A 649 40.81 18.30 3.57
N GLU A 650 40.75 18.67 2.29
CA GLU A 650 41.92 18.76 1.43
C GLU A 650 42.29 20.23 1.18
N VAL A 651 43.51 20.58 1.59
CA VAL A 651 44.10 21.88 1.28
C VAL A 651 44.92 21.76 0.00
N GLN A 652 44.71 22.71 -0.90
CA GLN A 652 45.43 22.84 -2.15
C GLN A 652 46.40 24.01 -2.06
N LEU A 653 47.68 23.75 -2.33
CA LEU A 653 48.70 24.77 -2.50
C LEU A 653 48.88 25.06 -3.99
N SER A 654 48.61 26.28 -4.40
CA SER A 654 48.76 26.74 -5.78
C SER A 654 49.64 27.98 -5.86
N VAL A 655 50.21 28.24 -7.05
CA VAL A 655 51.02 29.43 -7.34
C VAL A 655 50.49 30.18 -8.57
N TRP A 656 50.54 31.51 -8.55
CA TRP A 656 50.10 32.33 -9.67
C TRP A 656 51.15 32.36 -10.79
N SER A 657 50.79 31.86 -11.97
CA SER A 657 51.68 31.79 -13.15
C SER A 657 51.78 33.09 -13.96
N GLY A 658 51.17 34.18 -13.47
CA GLY A 658 50.96 35.42 -14.22
C GLY A 658 49.68 35.45 -15.06
N ARG A 659 49.03 34.29 -15.26
CA ARG A 659 47.74 34.17 -15.95
C ARG A 659 46.69 33.39 -15.17
N ASP A 660 47.07 32.24 -14.62
CA ASP A 660 46.17 31.30 -13.94
C ASP A 660 46.85 30.72 -12.69
N TRP A 661 46.07 30.20 -11.74
CA TRP A 661 46.58 29.43 -10.61
C TRP A 661 47.03 28.04 -11.05
N ARG A 662 48.26 27.68 -10.69
CA ARG A 662 48.85 26.37 -10.97
C ARG A 662 49.02 25.60 -9.67
N LEU A 663 48.36 24.45 -9.57
CA LEU A 663 48.49 23.56 -8.42
C LEU A 663 49.95 23.09 -8.27
N LEU A 664 50.46 23.17 -7.05
CA LEU A 664 51.78 22.69 -6.64
C LEU A 664 51.67 21.36 -5.90
N ASP A 665 50.74 21.28 -4.95
CA ASP A 665 50.57 20.13 -4.07
C ASP A 665 49.17 20.19 -3.42
N ALA A 666 48.67 19.06 -2.94
CA ALA A 666 47.38 18.97 -2.24
C ALA A 666 47.39 17.85 -1.20
N GLY A 667 46.69 18.06 -0.09
CA GLY A 667 46.58 17.08 1.00
C GLY A 667 45.95 17.68 2.25
N GLY A 668 45.86 16.88 3.32
CA GLY A 668 45.32 17.34 4.60
C GLY A 668 46.29 18.23 5.39
N ALA A 669 46.13 18.24 6.71
CA ALA A 669 47.01 19.00 7.60
C ALA A 669 48.49 18.57 7.46
N GLY A 670 49.41 19.55 7.43
CA GLY A 670 50.84 19.32 7.31
C GLY A 670 51.49 20.18 6.23
N LEU A 671 52.68 19.74 5.78
CA LEU A 671 53.48 20.45 4.79
C LEU A 671 53.07 20.04 3.37
N LEU A 672 52.57 21.01 2.61
CA LEU A 672 52.39 20.96 1.16
C LEU A 672 53.53 21.72 0.49
N SER A 673 54.11 21.21 -0.60
CA SER A 673 55.23 21.89 -1.27
C SER A 673 55.39 21.56 -2.74
N GLY A 674 55.89 22.51 -3.52
CA GLY A 674 56.20 22.31 -4.93
C GLY A 674 57.32 23.21 -5.46
N GLU A 675 57.78 22.89 -6.67
CA GLU A 675 58.85 23.62 -7.36
C GLU A 675 58.28 24.79 -8.16
N LEU A 676 58.94 25.94 -8.04
CA LEU A 676 58.65 27.14 -8.81
C LEU A 676 59.25 27.05 -10.22
N VAL A 677 58.48 27.45 -11.23
CA VAL A 677 58.95 27.68 -12.59
C VAL A 677 59.11 29.18 -12.85
N ALA A 678 59.78 29.54 -13.96
CA ALA A 678 60.11 30.93 -14.24
C ALA A 678 58.89 31.87 -14.33
N SER A 679 57.72 31.36 -14.76
CA SER A 679 56.47 32.13 -14.86
C SER A 679 55.83 32.45 -13.50
N ASP A 680 56.21 31.74 -12.44
CA ASP A 680 55.62 31.93 -11.11
C ASP A 680 56.23 33.09 -10.32
N ILE A 681 57.40 33.58 -10.78
CA ILE A 681 58.13 34.68 -10.17
C ILE A 681 57.90 35.94 -11.01
N VAL A 682 56.97 36.79 -10.57
CA VAL A 682 56.57 38.00 -11.28
C VAL A 682 57.04 39.21 -10.49
N ASP A 683 57.87 40.06 -11.11
CA ASP A 683 58.42 41.29 -10.51
C ASP A 683 59.08 41.09 -9.12
N GLY A 684 59.79 39.96 -8.94
CA GLY A 684 60.46 39.62 -7.69
C GLY A 684 59.52 39.15 -6.57
N ARG A 685 58.28 38.75 -6.91
CA ARG A 685 57.28 38.22 -5.99
C ARG A 685 56.79 36.85 -6.44
N VAL A 686 56.34 36.05 -5.48
CA VAL A 686 55.61 34.79 -5.69
C VAL A 686 54.29 34.90 -4.96
N GLU A 687 53.18 34.61 -5.64
CA GLU A 687 51.85 34.62 -5.04
C GLU A 687 51.37 33.18 -4.89
N LEU A 688 51.08 32.79 -3.66
CA LEU A 688 50.51 31.50 -3.31
C LEU A 688 49.01 31.65 -3.04
N LEU A 689 48.26 30.63 -3.43
CA LEU A 689 46.88 30.41 -3.01
C LEU A 689 46.84 29.11 -2.22
N ILE A 690 46.36 29.19 -0.99
CA ILE A 690 46.11 28.06 -0.12
C ILE A 690 44.61 27.99 0.07
N GLN A 691 43.98 26.96 -0.46
CA GLN A 691 42.52 26.85 -0.45
C GLN A 691 42.11 25.49 0.08
N ASP A 692 41.19 25.49 1.05
CA ASP A 692 40.46 24.29 1.42
C ASP A 692 39.38 24.09 0.37
N GLY A 693 39.58 23.10 -0.50
CA GLY A 693 38.83 22.92 -1.74
C GLY A 693 38.49 21.47 -2.01
N GLN A 694 37.68 21.23 -3.04
CA GLN A 694 37.32 19.87 -3.46
C GLN A 694 38.55 19.02 -3.71
N ARG A 695 38.52 17.74 -3.31
CA ARG A 695 39.65 16.83 -3.52
C ARG A 695 40.12 16.80 -4.98
N VAL A 696 41.43 16.92 -5.19
CA VAL A 696 42.05 16.91 -6.52
C VAL A 696 41.96 15.53 -7.20
N ALA A 697 41.82 14.47 -6.40
CA ALA A 697 41.53 13.12 -6.86
C ALA A 697 40.22 12.64 -6.22
N PRO A 698 39.23 12.15 -7.00
CA PRO A 698 38.05 11.51 -6.44
C PRO A 698 38.47 10.29 -5.61
N THR A 699 37.93 10.13 -4.40
CA THR A 699 38.19 8.95 -3.58
C THR A 699 37.17 7.83 -3.78
N VAL A 700 35.91 8.17 -4.09
CA VAL A 700 34.93 7.19 -4.59
C VAL A 700 35.26 6.80 -6.02
N THR A 701 35.14 5.52 -6.35
CA THR A 701 35.40 5.03 -7.69
C THR A 701 34.26 5.38 -8.64
N THR A 702 34.57 5.41 -9.93
CA THR A 702 33.56 5.44 -11.00
C THR A 702 33.58 4.14 -11.79
N GLU A 703 34.29 3.13 -11.27
CA GLU A 703 34.33 1.81 -11.88
C GLU A 703 32.99 1.13 -11.64
N ARG A 704 32.57 0.27 -12.56
CA ARG A 704 31.35 -0.52 -12.44
C ARG A 704 31.76 -1.95 -12.20
N ASP A 705 32.07 -2.26 -10.94
CA ASP A 705 32.66 -3.54 -10.54
C ASP A 705 31.74 -4.38 -9.66
N GLY A 706 30.57 -3.82 -9.30
CA GLY A 706 29.52 -4.48 -8.53
C GLY A 706 29.87 -4.62 -7.06
N ASN A 707 30.91 -3.94 -6.58
CA ASN A 707 31.28 -3.91 -5.18
C ASN A 707 30.87 -2.58 -4.56
N LEU A 708 30.45 -2.63 -3.29
CA LEU A 708 30.33 -1.42 -2.50
C LEU A 708 31.71 -0.79 -2.34
N GLU A 709 31.76 0.54 -2.28
CA GLU A 709 32.99 1.31 -2.07
C GLU A 709 33.73 0.87 -0.80
N ASP A 710 35.05 1.04 -0.83
CA ASP A 710 35.90 0.87 0.35
C ASP A 710 35.50 1.92 1.41
N PRO A 711 35.19 1.53 2.65
CA PRO A 711 34.89 2.48 3.73
C PRO A 711 35.96 3.55 3.98
N GLY A 712 37.19 3.37 3.51
CA GLY A 712 38.23 4.40 3.52
C GLY A 712 38.02 5.55 2.52
N ASN A 713 37.16 5.37 1.52
CA ASN A 713 36.97 6.31 0.41
C ASN A 713 35.78 7.28 0.59
N TYR A 714 34.90 7.03 1.56
CA TYR A 714 33.73 7.85 1.86
C TYR A 714 33.57 8.10 3.38
N ASP A 715 32.80 9.11 3.74
CA ASP A 715 32.64 9.57 5.12
C ASP A 715 31.48 8.87 5.85
N PHE A 716 30.37 8.65 5.15
CA PHE A 716 29.20 7.91 5.65
C PHE A 716 28.38 7.32 4.50
N ALA A 717 27.45 6.43 4.83
CA ALA A 717 26.47 5.90 3.88
C ALA A 717 25.03 6.14 4.35
N LEU A 718 24.11 6.26 3.39
CA LEU A 718 22.66 6.18 3.59
C LEU A 718 22.13 4.96 2.86
N THR A 719 21.06 4.36 3.37
CA THR A 719 20.36 3.30 2.64
C THR A 719 18.97 3.73 2.23
N HIS A 720 18.57 3.34 1.03
CA HIS A 720 17.22 3.56 0.51
C HIS A 720 16.54 2.20 0.36
N ILE A 721 15.62 1.94 1.28
CA ILE A 721 14.71 0.79 1.34
C ILE A 721 13.35 1.27 0.81
N THR A 722 12.61 0.42 0.10
CA THR A 722 11.37 0.86 -0.54
C THR A 722 10.52 -0.33 -0.94
N ASP A 723 9.20 -0.14 -1.03
CA ASP A 723 8.24 -1.04 -1.66
C ASP A 723 8.40 -2.51 -1.22
N THR A 724 8.53 -2.74 0.08
CA THR A 724 8.75 -4.08 0.66
C THR A 724 7.53 -4.99 0.57
N GLN A 725 6.34 -4.46 0.27
CA GLN A 725 5.04 -5.12 0.07
C GLN A 725 5.04 -6.65 0.03
N TYR A 726 5.43 -7.23 -1.12
CA TYR A 726 5.42 -8.67 -1.37
C TYR A 726 6.41 -9.43 -0.48
N LEU A 727 7.50 -8.78 -0.07
CA LEU A 727 8.41 -9.32 0.94
C LEU A 727 7.66 -9.43 2.26
N THR A 728 7.00 -8.39 2.76
CA THR A 728 6.23 -8.46 4.01
C THR A 728 5.10 -9.50 3.97
N GLU A 729 4.37 -9.55 2.86
CA GLU A 729 3.20 -10.40 2.69
C GLU A 729 3.57 -11.90 2.54
N SER A 730 4.52 -12.20 1.65
CA SER A 730 4.79 -13.57 1.19
C SER A 730 6.21 -14.08 1.47
N TYR A 731 7.20 -13.19 1.57
CA TYR A 731 8.62 -13.53 1.77
C TYR A 731 9.28 -12.76 2.93
N PRO A 732 8.68 -12.72 4.15
CA PRO A 732 9.14 -11.84 5.22
C PRO A 732 10.57 -12.13 5.66
N GLU A 733 11.05 -13.35 5.44
CA GLU A 733 12.44 -13.74 5.66
C GLU A 733 13.45 -13.00 4.78
N VAL A 734 13.05 -12.54 3.58
CA VAL A 734 13.90 -11.75 2.70
C VAL A 734 14.02 -10.32 3.20
N TYR A 735 12.91 -9.74 3.69
CA TYR A 735 12.97 -8.43 4.32
C TYR A 735 13.79 -8.49 5.62
N ALA A 736 13.60 -9.53 6.44
CA ALA A 736 14.41 -9.76 7.63
C ALA A 736 15.90 -9.92 7.32
N GLN A 737 16.28 -10.60 6.23
CA GLN A 737 17.67 -10.68 5.76
C GLN A 737 18.25 -9.32 5.40
N LEU A 738 17.51 -8.50 4.66
CA LEU A 738 17.92 -7.13 4.30
C LEU A 738 18.15 -6.29 5.57
N ALA A 739 17.16 -6.23 6.47
CA ALA A 739 17.25 -5.44 7.70
C ALA A 739 18.38 -5.95 8.62
N SER A 740 18.59 -7.27 8.68
CA SER A 740 19.68 -7.87 9.45
C SER A 740 21.04 -7.49 8.88
N TRP A 741 21.21 -7.51 7.55
CA TRP A 741 22.47 -7.11 6.92
C TRP A 741 22.81 -5.65 7.21
N LEU A 742 21.83 -4.75 7.13
CA LEU A 742 22.02 -3.34 7.49
C LEU A 742 22.44 -3.20 8.96
N ALA A 743 21.76 -3.89 9.88
CA ALA A 743 22.10 -3.89 11.30
C ALA A 743 23.52 -4.45 11.58
N ASP A 744 23.91 -5.51 10.88
CA ASP A 744 25.22 -6.15 11.04
C ASP A 744 26.37 -5.31 10.44
N ASN A 745 26.10 -4.55 9.36
CA ASN A 745 27.12 -3.79 8.62
C ASN A 745 27.14 -2.29 8.96
N ALA A 746 26.23 -1.80 9.81
CA ALA A 746 26.07 -0.37 10.07
C ALA A 746 27.38 0.33 10.49
N ALA A 747 28.15 -0.29 11.38
CA ALA A 747 29.40 0.29 11.87
C ALA A 747 30.53 0.25 10.82
N GLU A 748 30.74 -0.89 10.16
CA GLU A 748 31.81 -1.08 9.18
C GLU A 748 31.60 -0.23 7.92
N ARG A 749 30.35 -0.18 7.44
CA ARG A 749 29.94 0.57 6.25
C ARG A 749 29.51 2.00 6.57
N LYS A 750 29.68 2.44 7.81
CA LYS A 750 29.34 3.80 8.29
C LYS A 750 27.91 4.23 7.89
N ILE A 751 26.93 3.33 8.01
CA ILE A 751 25.52 3.61 7.71
C ILE A 751 25.01 4.59 8.75
N ALA A 752 24.86 5.85 8.35
CA ALA A 752 24.42 6.93 9.22
C ALA A 752 22.89 7.03 9.29
N PHE A 753 22.18 6.55 8.26
CA PHE A 753 20.73 6.56 8.22
C PHE A 753 20.16 5.53 7.22
N ALA A 754 19.05 4.90 7.56
CA ALA A 754 18.25 4.05 6.68
C ALA A 754 16.88 4.68 6.41
N ALA A 755 16.65 5.18 5.20
CA ALA A 755 15.39 5.75 4.78
C ALA A 755 14.54 4.68 4.08
N HIS A 756 13.31 4.48 4.56
CA HIS A 756 12.33 3.60 3.91
C HIS A 756 11.21 4.43 3.27
N THR A 757 11.10 4.42 1.95
CA THR A 757 10.14 5.24 1.18
C THR A 757 8.76 4.60 1.05
N GLY A 758 8.30 3.85 2.06
CA GLY A 758 6.94 3.31 2.14
C GLY A 758 6.64 2.09 1.29
N ASP A 759 5.34 1.79 1.19
CA ASP A 759 4.78 0.53 0.70
C ASP A 759 5.35 -0.66 1.52
N LEU A 760 5.11 -0.58 2.82
CA LEU A 760 5.55 -1.56 3.82
C LEU A 760 4.74 -2.85 3.73
N VAL A 761 3.43 -2.75 3.45
CA VAL A 761 2.49 -3.86 3.31
C VAL A 761 1.90 -3.90 1.90
N GLN A 762 1.26 -5.01 1.52
CA GLN A 762 0.65 -5.18 0.19
C GLN A 762 -0.87 -4.90 0.21
N ASN A 763 -1.56 -5.21 1.30
CA ASN A 763 -3.02 -5.33 1.32
C ASN A 763 -3.74 -4.25 2.14
N TRP A 764 -3.33 -2.99 1.97
CA TRP A 764 -4.02 -1.81 2.54
C TRP A 764 -4.01 -0.60 1.57
N VAL A 765 -4.33 -0.87 0.30
CA VAL A 765 -4.26 0.06 -0.82
C VAL A 765 -5.61 0.61 -1.27
N ASP A 766 -6.61 -0.24 -1.44
CA ASP A 766 -7.91 0.19 -1.93
C ASP A 766 -8.86 0.43 -0.73
N PRO A 767 -9.66 1.51 -0.77
CA PRO A 767 -10.68 1.84 0.23
C PRO A 767 -11.55 0.72 0.78
N ASP A 768 -11.86 -0.28 -0.05
CA ASP A 768 -12.81 -1.35 0.22
C ASP A 768 -12.17 -2.66 0.72
N GLN A 769 -10.85 -2.65 0.94
CA GLN A 769 -10.11 -3.79 1.48
C GLN A 769 -10.40 -4.01 2.97
N ASN A 770 -10.47 -5.29 3.35
CA ASN A 770 -10.61 -5.66 4.75
C ASN A 770 -9.30 -5.41 5.52
N GLU A 771 -9.43 -5.11 6.81
CA GLU A 771 -8.31 -4.71 7.66
C GLU A 771 -7.51 -5.90 8.23
N GLN A 772 -8.12 -7.08 8.33
CA GLN A 772 -7.54 -8.22 9.04
C GLN A 772 -6.17 -8.63 8.47
N ARG A 773 -6.09 -8.66 7.14
CA ARG A 773 -4.86 -9.03 6.43
C ARG A 773 -3.79 -7.94 6.58
N ALA A 774 -4.17 -6.68 6.37
CA ALA A 774 -3.30 -5.53 6.57
C ALA A 774 -2.63 -5.53 7.95
N ARG A 775 -3.40 -5.81 9.02
CA ARG A 775 -2.85 -5.94 10.38
C ARG A 775 -1.76 -6.99 10.49
N THR A 776 -1.97 -8.16 9.90
CA THR A 776 -0.96 -9.24 9.92
C THR A 776 0.32 -8.81 9.20
N GLU A 777 0.20 -8.11 8.07
CA GLU A 777 1.33 -7.60 7.31
C GLU A 777 2.04 -6.46 8.05
N PHE A 778 1.31 -5.51 8.62
CA PHE A 778 1.87 -4.43 9.42
C PHE A 778 2.58 -4.95 10.68
N GLU A 779 2.03 -5.97 11.34
CA GLU A 779 2.71 -6.65 12.46
C GLU A 779 4.05 -7.24 12.01
N ARG A 780 4.11 -7.88 10.84
CA ARG A 780 5.35 -8.44 10.27
C ARG A 780 6.35 -7.34 9.90
N ALA A 781 5.92 -6.33 9.15
CA ALA A 781 6.77 -5.20 8.77
C ALA A 781 7.32 -4.48 10.00
N SER A 782 6.48 -4.24 11.01
CA SER A 782 6.88 -3.59 12.27
C SER A 782 7.92 -4.40 13.04
N ARG A 783 7.77 -5.73 13.09
CA ARG A 783 8.77 -6.65 13.68
C ARG A 783 10.09 -6.68 12.91
N VAL A 784 10.04 -6.74 11.58
CA VAL A 784 11.26 -6.71 10.77
C VAL A 784 11.98 -5.38 10.92
N GLN A 785 11.25 -4.26 10.88
CA GLN A 785 11.82 -2.92 11.08
C GLN A 785 12.46 -2.78 12.47
N SER A 786 11.95 -3.48 13.50
CA SER A 786 12.53 -3.41 14.85
C SER A 786 13.95 -3.97 14.92
N ILE A 787 14.40 -4.73 13.92
CA ILE A 787 15.81 -5.15 13.80
C ILE A 787 16.74 -3.93 13.71
N LEU A 788 16.34 -2.88 12.98
CA LEU A 788 17.10 -1.64 12.87
C LEU A 788 17.01 -0.82 14.16
N ASP A 789 15.81 -0.75 14.76
CA ASP A 789 15.59 -0.04 16.01
C ASP A 789 16.42 -0.62 17.17
N ASP A 790 16.39 -1.94 17.32
CA ASP A 790 17.14 -2.69 18.35
C ASP A 790 18.65 -2.59 18.13
N ALA A 791 19.09 -2.48 16.88
CA ALA A 791 20.49 -2.25 16.53
C ALA A 791 20.94 -0.80 16.72
N GLY A 792 20.00 0.13 16.98
CA GLY A 792 20.29 1.55 17.12
C GLY A 792 20.70 2.22 15.81
N VAL A 793 20.32 1.66 14.66
CA VAL A 793 20.55 2.26 13.34
C VAL A 793 19.52 3.37 13.13
N PRO A 794 19.94 4.64 12.92
CA PRO A 794 19.01 5.71 12.63
C PRO A 794 18.17 5.37 11.40
N ASN A 795 16.86 5.44 11.52
CA ASN A 795 15.95 5.09 10.44
C ASN A 795 14.66 5.90 10.51
N SER A 796 14.00 6.01 9.36
CA SER A 796 12.62 6.48 9.24
C SER A 796 11.85 5.63 8.24
N VAL A 797 10.54 5.56 8.45
CA VAL A 797 9.57 5.03 7.49
C VAL A 797 8.54 6.11 7.19
N LEU A 798 7.92 6.03 6.02
CA LEU A 798 6.76 6.82 5.59
C LEU A 798 5.71 5.87 4.98
N PRO A 799 4.42 6.21 4.98
CA PRO A 799 3.41 5.36 4.34
C PRO A 799 3.41 5.58 2.82
N GLY A 800 3.42 4.48 2.08
CA GLY A 800 3.12 4.46 0.65
C GLY A 800 1.62 4.31 0.37
N ASN A 801 1.24 4.15 -0.90
CA ASN A 801 -0.18 4.02 -1.25
C ASN A 801 -0.83 2.73 -0.75
N HIS A 802 -0.05 1.68 -0.49
CA HIS A 802 -0.50 0.44 0.14
C HIS A 802 -0.47 0.48 1.66
N ASP A 803 0.02 1.57 2.26
CA ASP A 803 0.03 1.76 3.72
C ASP A 803 -1.06 2.72 4.18
N ASN A 804 -1.68 3.49 3.26
CA ASN A 804 -2.61 4.56 3.60
C ASN A 804 -3.87 4.64 2.73
N LYS A 805 -4.28 3.52 2.11
CA LYS A 805 -5.45 3.45 1.22
C LYS A 805 -5.41 4.50 0.11
N ARG A 806 -4.27 4.62 -0.60
CA ARG A 806 -4.00 5.65 -1.62
C ARG A 806 -4.23 7.08 -1.14
N GLY A 807 -3.90 7.37 0.12
CA GLY A 807 -3.99 8.69 0.72
C GLY A 807 -5.25 8.97 1.51
N VAL A 808 -6.18 8.00 1.64
CA VAL A 808 -7.44 8.20 2.37
C VAL A 808 -7.22 8.28 3.89
N THR A 809 -6.38 7.43 4.47
CA THR A 809 -6.14 7.44 5.93
C THR A 809 -4.79 6.85 6.30
N ASN A 810 -4.12 7.44 7.29
CA ASN A 810 -2.88 6.94 7.88
C ASN A 810 -3.09 6.21 9.23
N ASP A 811 -4.34 5.98 9.64
CA ASP A 811 -4.66 5.50 11.00
C ASP A 811 -4.01 4.14 11.30
N LEU A 812 -4.16 3.17 10.40
CA LEU A 812 -3.59 1.83 10.60
C LEU A 812 -2.06 1.86 10.56
N PHE A 813 -1.46 2.62 9.63
CA PHE A 813 -0.01 2.85 9.60
C PHE A 813 0.51 3.40 10.94
N ASN A 814 -0.15 4.42 11.49
CA ASN A 814 0.23 5.06 12.75
C ASN A 814 0.04 4.15 13.97
N GLU A 815 -0.76 3.10 13.90
CA GLU A 815 -0.85 2.08 14.96
C GLU A 815 0.48 1.30 15.10
N TYR A 816 1.18 1.04 13.99
CA TYR A 816 2.40 0.22 13.95
C TYR A 816 3.70 1.02 13.85
N PHE A 817 3.63 2.22 13.26
CA PHE A 817 4.74 3.16 13.12
C PHE A 817 4.44 4.54 13.73
N PRO A 818 3.95 4.61 14.99
CA PRO A 818 3.61 5.88 15.64
C PRO A 818 4.88 6.73 15.90
N PRO A 819 4.73 8.05 16.11
CA PRO A 819 5.85 8.91 16.53
C PRO A 819 6.58 8.37 17.77
N SER A 820 5.84 7.79 18.72
CA SER A 820 6.38 7.23 19.97
C SER A 820 7.40 6.09 19.77
N ARG A 821 7.45 5.46 18.59
CA ARG A 821 8.50 4.50 18.21
C ARG A 821 9.87 5.18 18.13
N TYR A 822 9.90 6.44 17.70
CA TYR A 822 11.12 7.19 17.38
C TYR A 822 11.41 8.35 18.34
N GLU A 823 10.41 8.92 19.04
CA GLU A 823 10.57 10.09 19.92
C GLU A 823 11.68 9.97 21.00
N GLY A 824 12.03 8.75 21.40
CA GLY A 824 13.10 8.50 22.38
C GLY A 824 14.52 8.44 21.78
N THR A 825 14.65 8.46 20.46
CA THR A 825 15.93 8.32 19.77
C THR A 825 16.58 9.69 19.55
N PRO A 826 17.93 9.77 19.50
CA PRO A 826 18.61 11.05 19.34
C PRO A 826 18.48 11.67 17.95
N TRP A 827 18.04 10.90 16.95
CA TRP A 827 17.90 11.39 15.57
C TRP A 827 16.51 11.92 15.25
N TYR A 828 15.46 11.53 15.98
CA TYR A 828 14.10 11.93 15.64
C TYR A 828 13.85 13.43 15.91
N GLY A 829 13.46 14.17 14.88
CA GLY A 829 13.24 15.62 14.93
C GLY A 829 11.78 16.02 15.18
N GLY A 830 10.83 15.16 14.78
CA GLY A 830 9.39 15.35 14.99
C GLY A 830 8.56 14.90 13.78
N SER A 831 7.24 15.00 13.92
CA SER A 831 6.28 14.68 12.87
C SER A 831 5.27 15.80 12.63
N ILE A 832 4.47 15.64 11.58
CA ILE A 832 3.46 16.62 11.13
C ILE A 832 2.45 16.96 12.23
N ALA A 833 2.04 15.98 13.04
CA ALA A 833 1.14 16.18 14.17
C ALA A 833 1.34 15.13 15.27
N PRO A 834 0.92 15.41 16.52
CA PRO A 834 0.96 14.42 17.59
C PRO A 834 0.19 13.14 17.23
N GLY A 835 0.85 11.99 17.33
CA GLY A 835 0.25 10.69 16.99
C GLY A 835 0.26 10.37 15.49
N ASP A 836 0.67 11.29 14.63
CA ASP A 836 0.76 11.09 13.18
C ASP A 836 2.22 11.16 12.72
N ASN A 837 2.77 10.03 12.29
CA ASN A 837 4.14 9.89 11.79
C ASN A 837 4.23 9.85 10.26
N SER A 838 3.10 10.05 9.55
CA SER A 838 3.00 9.94 8.09
C SER A 838 3.99 10.87 7.37
N ALA A 839 4.13 12.11 7.86
CA ALA A 839 5.23 13.00 7.54
C ALA A 839 6.08 13.25 8.79
N ASN A 840 7.40 13.07 8.67
CA ASN A 840 8.33 13.21 9.79
C ASN A 840 9.70 13.68 9.32
N PHE A 841 10.53 14.15 10.25
CA PHE A 841 11.93 14.43 9.95
C PHE A 841 12.86 13.90 11.04
N SER A 842 14.05 13.53 10.61
CA SER A 842 15.15 13.10 11.48
C SER A 842 16.42 13.87 11.15
N THR A 843 17.33 13.97 12.10
CA THR A 843 18.63 14.65 11.94
C THR A 843 19.76 13.74 12.40
N PHE A 844 20.92 13.88 11.77
CA PHE A 844 22.15 13.23 12.20
C PHE A 844 23.36 14.10 11.82
N GLU A 845 24.51 13.79 12.40
CA GLU A 845 25.78 14.44 12.08
C GLU A 845 26.79 13.38 11.65
N ALA A 846 27.46 13.61 10.52
CA ALA A 846 28.50 12.74 9.99
C ALA A 846 29.68 13.59 9.50
N ALA A 847 30.89 13.23 9.93
CA ALA A 847 32.13 13.96 9.62
C ALA A 847 32.05 15.49 9.79
N GLY A 848 31.30 15.96 10.80
CA GLY A 848 31.11 17.39 11.12
C GLY A 848 30.08 18.12 10.26
N ALA A 849 29.46 17.44 9.28
CA ALA A 849 28.32 17.95 8.52
C ALA A 849 27.00 17.49 9.16
N ARG A 850 26.02 18.39 9.19
CA ARG A 850 24.67 18.10 9.71
C ARG A 850 23.73 17.76 8.56
N PHE A 851 22.89 16.76 8.79
CA PHE A 851 21.92 16.27 7.81
C PHE A 851 20.52 16.23 8.41
N LEU A 852 19.54 16.46 7.55
CA LEU A 852 18.12 16.28 7.85
C LEU A 852 17.52 15.36 6.79
N VAL A 853 16.79 14.33 7.24
CA VAL A 853 16.00 13.46 6.37
C VAL A 853 14.53 13.81 6.59
N LEU A 854 13.87 14.36 5.58
CA LEU A 854 12.44 14.71 5.59
C LEU A 854 11.66 13.63 4.85
N SER A 855 10.74 12.96 5.54
CA SER A 855 9.91 11.89 4.99
C SER A 855 8.49 12.41 4.73
N LEU A 856 7.96 12.21 3.52
CA LEU A 856 6.62 12.64 3.10
C LEU A 856 5.77 11.45 2.61
N PRO A 857 4.50 11.34 3.01
CA PRO A 857 3.64 10.20 2.70
C PRO A 857 3.27 10.15 1.21
N TYR A 858 2.73 9.02 0.74
CA TYR A 858 1.95 9.02 -0.50
C TYR A 858 0.76 9.98 -0.40
N ALA A 859 0.40 10.62 -1.51
CA ALA A 859 -0.69 11.59 -1.58
C ALA A 859 -0.52 12.83 -0.69
N TYR A 860 0.72 13.26 -0.45
CA TYR A 860 0.99 14.45 0.37
C TYR A 860 0.19 15.69 -0.09
N GLY A 861 -0.55 16.28 0.85
CA GLY A 861 -1.46 17.39 0.64
C GLY A 861 -0.81 18.77 0.84
N GLU A 862 -1.65 19.81 0.96
CA GLU A 862 -1.17 21.17 1.26
C GLU A 862 -0.50 21.26 2.63
N ASP A 863 -1.05 20.58 3.64
CA ASP A 863 -0.51 20.60 5.00
C ASP A 863 0.87 19.93 5.06
N ASP A 864 1.08 18.82 4.34
CA ASP A 864 2.38 18.17 4.20
C ASP A 864 3.41 19.05 3.49
N LEU A 865 3.01 19.75 2.42
CA LEU A 865 3.87 20.70 1.72
C LEU A 865 4.25 21.90 2.60
N ALA A 866 3.29 22.43 3.37
CA ALA A 866 3.55 23.50 4.33
C ALA A 866 4.49 23.04 5.46
N PHE A 867 4.31 21.81 5.96
CA PHE A 867 5.22 21.18 6.91
C PHE A 867 6.63 21.03 6.31
N ALA A 868 6.74 20.55 5.08
CA ALA A 868 8.01 20.41 4.36
C ALA A 868 8.74 21.76 4.21
N GLU A 869 8.03 22.81 3.75
CA GLU A 869 8.57 24.17 3.66
C GLU A 869 9.06 24.66 5.03
N GLN A 870 8.25 24.49 6.08
CA GLN A 870 8.60 24.92 7.43
C GLN A 870 9.85 24.20 7.94
N VAL A 871 9.91 22.87 7.81
CA VAL A 871 11.04 22.07 8.28
C VAL A 871 12.31 22.46 7.51
N VAL A 872 12.28 22.52 6.18
CA VAL A 872 13.46 22.84 5.38
C VAL A 872 13.98 24.24 5.65
N THR A 873 13.09 25.24 5.71
CA THR A 873 13.48 26.65 5.92
C THR A 873 13.93 26.94 7.35
N SER A 874 13.48 26.15 8.34
CA SER A 874 13.93 26.26 9.74
C SER A 874 15.26 25.55 10.03
N HIS A 875 15.77 24.75 9.08
CA HIS A 875 17.05 24.04 9.18
C HIS A 875 18.03 24.44 8.07
N PRO A 876 18.34 25.75 7.89
CA PRO A 876 19.15 26.24 6.77
C PRO A 876 20.61 25.73 6.80
N ASP A 877 21.04 25.21 7.95
CA ASP A 877 22.40 24.78 8.26
C ASP A 877 22.58 23.25 8.26
N HIS A 878 21.57 22.52 7.76
CA HIS A 878 21.57 21.08 7.50
C HIS A 878 21.55 20.80 6.00
N ASN A 879 22.24 19.77 5.54
CA ASN A 879 22.04 19.20 4.20
C ASN A 879 20.79 18.30 4.22
N VAL A 880 19.80 18.61 3.40
CA VAL A 880 18.49 17.97 3.41
C VAL A 880 18.43 16.87 2.35
N VAL A 881 18.03 15.68 2.81
CA VAL A 881 17.56 14.56 1.99
C VAL A 881 16.04 14.49 2.14
N ILE A 882 15.31 14.48 1.02
CA ILE A 882 13.86 14.27 1.05
C ILE A 882 13.56 12.83 0.63
N ALA A 883 12.78 12.11 1.42
CA ALA A 883 12.20 10.82 1.08
C ALA A 883 10.70 11.03 0.85
N ALA A 884 10.20 10.68 -0.33
CA ALA A 884 8.77 10.75 -0.65
C ALA A 884 8.37 9.45 -1.34
N HIS A 885 7.17 8.92 -1.06
CA HIS A 885 6.76 7.68 -1.73
C HIS A 885 6.71 7.86 -3.26
N GLU A 886 6.02 8.91 -3.74
CA GLU A 886 5.91 9.24 -5.16
C GLU A 886 6.67 10.54 -5.49
N HIS A 887 7.69 10.49 -6.36
CA HIS A 887 8.36 11.70 -6.87
C HIS A 887 8.92 11.57 -8.29
N VAL A 888 9.70 10.52 -8.58
CA VAL A 888 10.36 10.31 -9.88
C VAL A 888 9.76 9.11 -10.60
N SER A 889 9.54 9.20 -11.91
CA SER A 889 9.10 8.08 -12.75
C SER A 889 10.28 7.23 -13.23
N PRO A 890 10.09 5.94 -13.53
CA PRO A 890 11.17 5.07 -13.98
C PRO A 890 11.63 5.48 -15.37
N LYS A 891 12.91 5.25 -15.63
CA LYS A 891 13.43 5.25 -16.99
C LYS A 891 12.76 4.10 -17.76
N THR A 892 12.44 4.35 -19.01
CA THR A 892 11.99 3.34 -19.97
C THR A 892 13.02 3.17 -21.08
N LEU A 893 12.79 2.21 -21.99
CA LEU A 893 13.66 2.03 -23.16
C LEU A 893 13.67 3.28 -24.07
N GLU A 894 12.57 4.04 -24.09
CA GLU A 894 12.39 5.18 -24.97
C GLU A 894 12.49 6.54 -24.26
N GLN A 895 12.33 6.61 -22.94
CA GLN A 895 12.26 7.87 -22.20
C GLN A 895 13.12 7.84 -20.92
N PRO A 896 13.83 8.95 -20.61
CA PRO A 896 14.49 9.08 -19.32
C PRO A 896 13.45 9.21 -18.19
N ALA A 897 13.94 9.12 -16.95
CA ALA A 897 13.14 9.43 -15.77
C ALA A 897 12.66 10.89 -15.79
N LEU A 898 11.46 11.13 -15.27
CA LEU A 898 10.82 12.45 -15.17
C LEU A 898 10.24 12.64 -13.77
N ARG A 899 10.00 13.88 -13.35
CA ARG A 899 9.23 14.14 -12.13
C ARG A 899 7.78 13.75 -12.35
N SER A 900 7.17 13.09 -11.37
CA SER A 900 5.76 12.70 -11.39
C SER A 900 4.86 13.91 -11.16
N SER A 901 4.57 14.61 -12.24
CA SER A 901 3.72 15.82 -12.20
C SER A 901 2.34 15.59 -12.78
N ASN A 902 2.08 14.42 -13.34
CA ASN A 902 0.86 14.11 -14.09
C ASN A 902 0.41 12.64 -13.96
N SER A 903 0.93 11.90 -12.97
CA SER A 903 0.43 10.55 -12.68
C SER A 903 -0.95 10.62 -12.00
N ARG A 904 -1.59 9.46 -11.94
CA ARG A 904 -3.02 9.27 -12.16
C ARG A 904 -3.96 9.82 -11.06
N TRP A 905 -3.50 10.35 -9.92
CA TRP A 905 -4.43 10.72 -8.84
C TRP A 905 -4.02 11.94 -7.98
N VAL A 906 -2.77 12.04 -7.52
CA VAL A 906 -2.35 13.00 -6.47
C VAL A 906 -0.89 13.47 -6.64
N SER A 907 -0.35 13.40 -7.86
CA SER A 907 1.07 13.63 -8.11
C SER A 907 1.43 15.11 -7.99
N ARG A 908 2.22 15.46 -6.98
CA ARG A 908 2.60 16.86 -6.68
C ARG A 908 4.11 17.09 -6.73
N ALA A 909 4.85 16.33 -7.54
CA ALA A 909 6.31 16.46 -7.62
C ALA A 909 6.75 17.85 -8.12
N SER A 910 6.00 18.45 -9.06
CA SER A 910 6.26 19.83 -9.51
C SER A 910 6.11 20.84 -8.38
N GLU A 911 5.09 20.71 -7.55
CA GLU A 911 4.83 21.65 -6.46
C GLU A 911 5.89 21.52 -5.36
N LEU A 912 6.23 20.29 -4.97
CA LEU A 912 7.35 20.04 -4.06
C LEU A 912 8.66 20.60 -4.62
N TRP A 913 8.88 20.44 -5.92
CA TRP A 913 10.06 20.99 -6.60
C TRP A 913 10.11 22.52 -6.53
N GLU A 914 9.04 23.19 -6.92
CA GLU A 914 8.99 24.66 -7.02
C GLU A 914 8.97 25.35 -5.65
N ARG A 915 8.31 24.75 -4.66
CA ARG A 915 8.10 25.34 -3.33
C ARG A 915 9.18 24.99 -2.34
N VAL A 916 9.70 23.77 -2.38
CA VAL A 916 10.61 23.22 -1.35
C VAL A 916 11.99 22.93 -1.93
N ILE A 917 12.12 22.16 -3.00
CA ILE A 917 13.43 21.66 -3.44
C ILE A 917 14.25 22.76 -4.11
N ALA A 918 13.78 23.29 -5.24
CA ALA A 918 14.52 24.26 -6.05
C ALA A 918 14.92 25.56 -5.33
N PRO A 919 14.06 26.20 -4.50
CA PRO A 919 14.42 27.46 -3.85
C PRO A 919 15.39 27.28 -2.66
N ASN A 920 15.54 26.07 -2.11
CA ASN A 920 16.31 25.82 -0.91
C ASN A 920 17.62 25.10 -1.24
N ARG A 921 18.73 25.86 -1.33
CA ARG A 921 20.08 25.35 -1.69
C ARG A 921 20.53 24.15 -0.87
N ASN A 922 19.99 24.01 0.34
CA ASN A 922 20.33 22.93 1.26
C ASN A 922 19.66 21.59 0.95
N VAL A 923 18.72 21.51 0.01
CA VAL A 923 18.17 20.23 -0.47
C VAL A 923 19.10 19.64 -1.52
N VAL A 924 19.63 18.44 -1.27
CA VAL A 924 20.72 17.86 -2.10
C VAL A 924 20.36 16.51 -2.71
N VAL A 925 19.49 15.73 -2.07
CA VAL A 925 19.05 14.42 -2.54
C VAL A 925 17.54 14.27 -2.34
N VAL A 926 16.88 13.63 -3.30
CA VAL A 926 15.49 13.18 -3.18
C VAL A 926 15.41 11.68 -3.48
N LEU A 927 14.74 10.91 -2.62
CA LEU A 927 14.52 9.47 -2.73
C LEU A 927 13.04 9.20 -2.94
N SER A 928 12.71 8.30 -3.87
CA SER A 928 11.33 7.86 -4.10
C SER A 928 11.19 6.40 -4.52
N GLY A 929 9.99 5.86 -4.30
CA GLY A 929 9.56 4.51 -4.68
C GLY A 929 8.33 4.58 -5.57
N HIS A 930 7.31 3.76 -5.29
CA HIS A 930 5.97 3.75 -5.92
C HIS A 930 5.93 3.25 -7.37
N PHE A 931 6.83 3.75 -8.23
CA PHE A 931 6.86 3.38 -9.63
C PHE A 931 7.89 2.32 -9.92
N HIS A 932 7.41 1.20 -10.46
CA HIS A 932 8.19 -0.01 -10.63
C HIS A 932 9.39 0.19 -11.55
N GLY A 933 10.59 0.01 -11.00
CA GLY A 933 11.83 0.22 -11.71
C GLY A 933 12.78 1.17 -11.01
N ILE A 934 13.74 1.64 -11.78
CA ILE A 934 14.77 2.57 -11.31
C ILE A 934 14.86 3.79 -12.24
N GLY A 935 15.29 4.91 -11.69
CA GLY A 935 15.40 6.18 -12.40
C GLY A 935 16.24 7.20 -11.65
N GLN A 936 16.81 8.15 -12.40
CA GLN A 936 17.63 9.22 -11.84
C GLN A 936 17.40 10.53 -12.59
N ILE A 937 17.36 11.63 -11.86
CA ILE A 937 17.41 12.99 -12.39
C ILE A 937 18.53 13.73 -11.65
N VAL A 938 19.40 14.41 -12.39
CA VAL A 938 20.40 15.34 -11.82
C VAL A 938 20.10 16.73 -12.36
N THR A 939 19.79 17.66 -11.48
CA THR A 939 19.53 19.06 -11.84
C THR A 939 20.61 19.96 -11.28
N GLU A 940 21.46 20.48 -12.15
CA GLU A 940 22.45 21.51 -11.81
C GLU A 940 21.79 22.89 -11.71
N ASN A 941 22.32 23.73 -10.81
CA ASN A 941 21.84 25.09 -10.57
C ASN A 941 20.32 25.16 -10.32
N ALA A 942 19.79 24.22 -9.54
CA ALA A 942 18.38 24.15 -9.20
C ALA A 942 17.90 25.49 -8.61
N GLY A 943 16.71 25.94 -9.05
CA GLY A 943 16.16 27.26 -8.71
C GLY A 943 16.94 28.45 -9.26
N GLY A 944 17.89 28.25 -10.17
CA GLY A 944 18.80 29.29 -10.66
C GLY A 944 19.91 29.65 -9.67
N ILE A 945 20.15 28.81 -8.66
CA ILE A 945 21.16 29.02 -7.62
C ILE A 945 22.47 28.34 -8.05
N GLU A 946 23.54 29.11 -8.26
CA GLU A 946 24.81 28.57 -8.74
C GLU A 946 25.38 27.47 -7.81
N GLY A 947 25.72 26.32 -8.36
CA GLY A 947 26.26 25.17 -7.63
C GLY A 947 25.26 24.42 -6.74
N HIS A 948 23.97 24.75 -6.81
CA HIS A 948 22.90 23.96 -6.21
C HIS A 948 22.58 22.76 -7.11
N THR A 949 23.16 21.60 -6.82
CA THR A 949 22.90 20.36 -7.57
C THR A 949 22.01 19.45 -6.75
N VAL A 950 20.89 19.02 -7.32
CA VAL A 950 19.96 18.09 -6.70
C VAL A 950 20.00 16.76 -7.46
N THR A 951 20.19 15.67 -6.74
CA THR A 951 20.10 14.30 -7.27
C THR A 951 18.80 13.66 -6.80
N GLU A 952 17.90 13.33 -7.72
CA GLU A 952 16.62 12.67 -7.43
C GLU A 952 16.68 11.22 -7.92
N LEU A 953 16.32 10.28 -7.06
CA LEU A 953 16.42 8.85 -7.29
C LEU A 953 15.06 8.18 -7.16
N LEU A 954 14.79 7.26 -8.08
CA LEU A 954 13.74 6.26 -7.96
C LEU A 954 14.38 4.89 -7.83
N ALA A 955 13.91 4.13 -6.84
CA ALA A 955 14.08 2.69 -6.81
C ALA A 955 12.77 2.06 -6.33
N ASP A 956 12.29 1.06 -7.05
CA ASP A 956 11.20 0.17 -6.67
C ASP A 956 11.43 -1.17 -7.37
N TYR A 957 11.67 -2.20 -6.55
CA TYR A 957 12.03 -3.53 -7.02
C TYR A 957 10.88 -4.54 -6.91
N GLN A 958 9.66 -4.10 -6.61
CA GLN A 958 8.57 -5.02 -6.24
C GLN A 958 8.11 -5.95 -7.35
N GLU A 959 8.32 -5.57 -8.61
CA GLU A 959 8.07 -6.45 -9.77
C GLU A 959 9.33 -7.09 -10.35
N PHE A 960 10.49 -6.89 -9.72
CA PHE A 960 11.68 -7.65 -10.08
C PHE A 960 11.51 -9.06 -9.56
N ARG A 961 11.90 -10.05 -10.38
CA ARG A 961 11.65 -11.46 -10.09
C ARG A 961 12.92 -12.27 -10.07
N THR A 962 12.95 -13.33 -9.26
CA THR A 962 13.99 -14.36 -9.36
C THR A 962 13.91 -15.05 -10.73
N HIS A 963 14.91 -15.84 -11.12
CA HIS A 963 14.86 -16.60 -12.37
C HIS A 963 13.77 -17.68 -12.41
N SER A 964 13.13 -17.97 -11.28
CA SER A 964 11.95 -18.82 -11.15
C SER A 964 10.62 -18.05 -11.04
N GLY A 965 10.67 -16.72 -11.02
CA GLY A 965 9.50 -15.84 -11.09
C GLY A 965 8.98 -15.29 -9.76
N GLU A 966 9.64 -15.58 -8.63
CA GLU A 966 9.25 -15.07 -7.30
C GLU A 966 9.52 -13.56 -7.18
N ARG A 967 8.62 -12.80 -6.55
CA ARG A 967 8.82 -11.39 -6.18
C ARG A 967 9.62 -11.25 -4.88
N ALA A 968 10.74 -11.95 -4.81
CA ALA A 968 11.53 -12.11 -3.59
C ALA A 968 12.95 -11.55 -3.75
N THR A 969 13.19 -10.62 -4.68
CA THR A 969 14.56 -10.22 -5.05
C THR A 969 15.29 -9.46 -3.93
N GLY A 970 14.58 -8.68 -3.11
CA GLY A 970 15.15 -8.02 -1.92
C GLY A 970 16.25 -7.01 -2.22
N PHE A 971 16.14 -6.28 -3.35
CA PHE A 971 17.08 -5.23 -3.71
C PHE A 971 16.85 -3.94 -2.90
N PHE A 972 17.93 -3.23 -2.59
CA PHE A 972 17.94 -1.89 -1.98
C PHE A 972 19.15 -1.09 -2.50
N ARG A 973 19.21 0.22 -2.20
CA ARG A 973 20.34 1.09 -2.59
C ARG A 973 21.23 1.49 -1.41
N MET A 974 22.55 1.51 -1.65
CA MET A 974 23.58 2.09 -0.79
C MET A 974 24.08 3.40 -1.39
N LEU A 975 23.95 4.50 -0.66
CA LEU A 975 24.37 5.84 -1.05
C LEU A 975 25.60 6.22 -0.22
N GLN A 976 26.80 6.09 -0.77
CA GLN A 976 28.08 6.28 -0.09
C GLN A 976 28.64 7.68 -0.38
N VAL A 977 28.71 8.52 0.64
CA VAL A 977 28.93 9.97 0.50
C VAL A 977 30.34 10.35 0.94
N ASP A 978 31.07 10.96 0.01
CA ASP A 978 32.34 11.66 0.24
C ASP A 978 32.06 13.16 0.32
N ILE A 979 32.10 13.69 1.54
CA ILE A 979 31.67 15.07 1.83
C ILE A 979 32.64 16.06 1.21
N ASP A 980 33.94 15.84 1.39
CA ASP A 980 34.99 16.75 0.92
C ASP A 980 35.23 16.59 -0.59
N GLY A 981 35.10 15.38 -1.13
CA GLY A 981 35.13 15.13 -2.58
C GLY A 981 33.88 15.62 -3.31
N GLY A 982 32.79 15.92 -2.58
CA GLY A 982 31.53 16.39 -3.14
C GLY A 982 30.92 15.37 -4.08
N ALA A 983 30.85 14.11 -3.65
CA ALA A 983 30.38 13.00 -4.47
C ALA A 983 29.55 12.00 -3.66
N ILE A 984 28.64 11.34 -4.36
CA ILE A 984 27.86 10.20 -3.85
C ILE A 984 28.01 9.04 -4.84
N ALA A 985 28.43 7.88 -4.37
CA ALA A 985 28.39 6.63 -5.10
C ALA A 985 27.10 5.88 -4.72
N VAL A 986 26.33 5.44 -5.72
CA VAL A 986 25.05 4.76 -5.55
C VAL A 986 25.17 3.35 -6.09
N ASP A 987 24.94 2.36 -5.23
CA ASP A 987 25.03 0.93 -5.57
C ASP A 987 23.73 0.20 -5.24
N THR A 988 23.26 -0.65 -6.15
CA THR A 988 22.19 -1.63 -5.90
C THR A 988 22.75 -2.87 -5.19
N ARG A 989 22.00 -3.45 -4.24
CA ARG A 989 22.38 -4.69 -3.56
C ARG A 989 21.18 -5.56 -3.22
N SER A 990 21.32 -6.88 -3.38
CA SER A 990 20.42 -7.89 -2.82
C SER A 990 21.19 -8.88 -1.95
N VAL A 991 20.74 -9.05 -0.70
CA VAL A 991 21.31 -10.05 0.23
C VAL A 991 20.90 -11.47 -0.19
N ARG A 992 19.62 -11.69 -0.52
CA ARG A 992 19.09 -13.01 -0.91
C ARG A 992 19.79 -13.54 -2.16
N LEU A 993 19.97 -12.70 -3.17
CA LEU A 993 20.50 -13.09 -4.47
C LEU A 993 22.02 -13.01 -4.54
N ALA A 994 22.67 -12.40 -3.54
CA ALA A 994 24.08 -12.04 -3.58
C ALA A 994 24.45 -11.28 -4.88
N ALA A 995 23.56 -10.37 -5.31
CA ALA A 995 23.65 -9.66 -6.58
C ALA A 995 23.78 -8.14 -6.36
N SER A 996 24.49 -7.48 -7.26
CA SER A 996 24.67 -6.02 -7.27
C SER A 996 24.02 -5.33 -8.48
N TYR A 997 23.55 -6.11 -9.45
CA TYR A 997 22.85 -5.60 -10.63
C TYR A 997 21.44 -6.16 -10.68
N SER A 998 20.46 -5.27 -10.77
CA SER A 998 19.04 -5.61 -10.82
C SER A 998 18.57 -5.89 -12.25
N SER A 999 19.32 -5.45 -13.27
CA SER A 999 18.94 -5.59 -14.69
C SER A 999 18.65 -7.02 -15.18
N GLU A 1000 19.22 -8.05 -14.56
CA GLU A 1000 18.94 -9.47 -14.87
C GLU A 1000 17.61 -9.97 -14.28
N TYR A 1001 17.06 -9.23 -13.33
CA TYR A 1001 15.83 -9.54 -12.59
C TYR A 1001 14.67 -8.62 -12.98
N ASP A 1002 14.89 -7.72 -13.94
CA ASP A 1002 13.88 -6.83 -14.51
C ASP A 1002 13.06 -7.55 -15.59
N TYR A 1003 11.79 -7.85 -15.28
CA TYR A 1003 10.88 -8.49 -16.21
C TYR A 1003 9.70 -7.59 -16.58
N ARG A 1004 9.06 -7.88 -17.72
CA ARG A 1004 7.90 -7.14 -18.18
C ARG A 1004 6.69 -7.39 -17.26
N GLN A 1005 6.30 -6.34 -16.54
CA GLN A 1005 5.19 -6.31 -15.58
C GLN A 1005 3.83 -6.79 -16.11
N PHE A 1006 3.54 -6.56 -17.39
CA PHE A 1006 2.27 -6.96 -18.00
C PHE A 1006 2.52 -7.52 -19.39
N VAL A 1007 2.40 -8.84 -19.51
CA VAL A 1007 2.27 -9.50 -20.80
C VAL A 1007 0.76 -9.51 -21.09
N PRO A 1008 0.25 -8.84 -22.13
CA PRO A 1008 -1.17 -8.95 -22.45
C PRO A 1008 -1.47 -10.39 -22.86
N GLU A 1009 -2.26 -11.10 -22.06
CA GLU A 1009 -2.86 -12.34 -22.55
C GLU A 1009 -4.02 -12.02 -23.49
N ASN A 1010 -4.24 -12.94 -24.41
CA ASN A 1010 -5.09 -12.96 -25.61
C ASN A 1010 -6.60 -12.60 -25.47
N GLY A 1011 -7.00 -11.82 -24.46
CA GLY A 1011 -8.38 -11.39 -24.25
C GLY A 1011 -9.21 -12.32 -23.36
N SER A 1012 -8.58 -13.18 -22.56
CA SER A 1012 -9.25 -14.03 -21.57
C SER A 1012 -9.40 -13.31 -20.22
N VAL A 1013 -10.62 -13.29 -19.67
CA VAL A 1013 -10.91 -12.77 -18.32
C VAL A 1013 -10.39 -13.68 -17.19
N ASN A 1014 -9.82 -14.84 -17.53
CA ASN A 1014 -9.36 -15.86 -16.57
C ASN A 1014 -7.84 -15.99 -16.48
N ALA A 1015 -7.08 -15.02 -16.99
CA ALA A 1015 -5.63 -15.14 -17.01
C ALA A 1015 -4.93 -13.79 -16.82
N PRO A 1016 -4.58 -13.45 -15.57
CA PRO A 1016 -3.45 -12.56 -15.34
C PRO A 1016 -2.20 -13.34 -15.76
N THR A 1017 -1.42 -12.81 -16.71
CA THR A 1017 -0.09 -13.35 -17.02
C THR A 1017 0.83 -13.36 -15.80
N ASN A 1018 0.56 -12.48 -14.84
CA ASN A 1018 1.24 -12.38 -13.56
C ASN A 1018 0.91 -13.59 -12.64
N ALA A 1019 -0.28 -14.17 -12.78
CA ALA A 1019 -0.69 -15.36 -12.04
C ALA A 1019 0.07 -16.61 -12.50
N ARG A 1020 0.79 -16.59 -13.62
CA ARG A 1020 1.71 -17.67 -14.02
C ARG A 1020 3.12 -17.08 -14.07
N PRO A 1021 3.88 -17.06 -12.97
CA PRO A 1021 5.16 -16.34 -12.88
C PRO A 1021 6.15 -16.68 -14.01
N TRP A 1022 6.12 -17.92 -14.51
CA TRP A 1022 6.93 -18.36 -15.66
C TRP A 1022 6.54 -17.71 -17.00
N ASN A 1023 5.30 -17.28 -17.20
CA ASN A 1023 4.91 -16.54 -18.41
C ASN A 1023 5.65 -15.20 -18.51
N VAL A 1024 5.94 -14.58 -17.36
CA VAL A 1024 6.71 -13.33 -17.28
C VAL A 1024 8.19 -13.60 -17.61
N VAL A 1025 8.74 -14.74 -17.18
CA VAL A 1025 10.10 -15.18 -17.51
C VAL A 1025 10.25 -15.46 -19.02
N ASP A 1026 9.28 -16.17 -19.62
CA ASP A 1026 9.31 -16.56 -21.05
C ASP A 1026 9.10 -15.38 -22.02
N ALA A 1027 8.41 -14.31 -21.59
CA ALA A 1027 7.99 -13.19 -22.45
C ALA A 1027 8.75 -11.86 -22.21
N GLY A 1028 9.69 -11.83 -21.26
CA GLY A 1028 10.33 -10.60 -20.77
C GLY A 1028 11.37 -9.99 -21.72
N LEU A 1029 11.34 -8.66 -21.83
CA LEU A 1029 12.49 -7.86 -22.26
C LEU A 1029 13.42 -7.75 -21.05
N GLN A 1030 14.38 -8.67 -20.93
CA GLN A 1030 15.50 -8.47 -20.03
C GLN A 1030 16.21 -7.16 -20.44
N HIS A 1031 16.72 -6.40 -19.46
CA HIS A 1031 17.57 -5.22 -19.67
C HIS A 1031 16.87 -3.90 -20.09
N ARG A 1032 15.74 -3.48 -19.46
CA ARG A 1032 15.36 -2.04 -19.53
C ARG A 1032 16.45 -1.18 -18.87
N TYR A 1033 17.11 -1.76 -17.89
CA TYR A 1033 18.20 -1.18 -17.11
C TYR A 1033 19.53 -1.82 -17.47
N THR A 1034 20.60 -1.13 -17.11
CA THR A 1034 22.00 -1.54 -17.29
C THR A 1034 22.75 -1.40 -15.97
N GLU A 1035 23.98 -1.91 -15.90
CA GLU A 1035 24.90 -1.69 -14.77
C GLU A 1035 25.03 -0.19 -14.43
N GLU A 1036 24.94 0.71 -15.41
CA GLU A 1036 24.99 2.17 -15.19
C GLU A 1036 23.79 2.72 -14.41
N ASP A 1037 22.64 2.05 -14.51
CA ASP A 1037 21.45 2.45 -13.75
C ASP A 1037 21.52 1.89 -12.30
N ASP A 1038 22.31 0.83 -12.07
CA ASP A 1038 22.52 0.17 -10.78
C ASP A 1038 23.72 0.71 -9.98
N GLU A 1039 24.77 1.17 -10.67
CA GLU A 1039 26.06 1.59 -10.11
C GLU A 1039 26.56 2.88 -10.81
N PHE A 1040 26.48 4.01 -10.09
CA PHE A 1040 26.88 5.31 -10.63
C PHE A 1040 27.33 6.30 -9.54
N THR A 1041 28.02 7.36 -9.97
CA THR A 1041 28.42 8.48 -9.11
C THR A 1041 27.70 9.76 -9.52
N ALA A 1042 27.22 10.53 -8.55
CA ALA A 1042 26.72 11.90 -8.76
C ALA A 1042 27.54 12.92 -7.97
N ARG A 1043 27.60 14.16 -8.46
CA ARG A 1043 28.29 15.28 -7.77
C ARG A 1043 27.32 15.99 -6.85
N LEU A 1044 27.80 16.31 -5.65
CA LEU A 1044 27.07 17.07 -4.64
C LEU A 1044 27.93 18.23 -4.14
N ARG A 1045 27.28 19.30 -3.72
CA ARG A 1045 27.90 20.33 -2.88
C ARG A 1045 27.21 20.24 -1.54
N LEU A 1046 27.97 20.28 -0.46
CA LEU A 1046 27.45 20.11 0.90
C LEU A 1046 27.93 21.25 1.80
N GLN A 1047 27.13 21.56 2.81
CA GLN A 1047 27.53 22.38 3.94
C GLN A 1047 28.31 21.51 4.93
N HIS A 1048 29.56 21.89 5.19
CA HIS A 1048 30.43 21.24 6.16
C HIS A 1048 31.53 22.23 6.58
N PRO A 1049 32.10 22.09 7.78
CA PRO A 1049 33.25 22.88 8.20
C PRO A 1049 34.42 22.74 7.24
N LYS A 1050 34.99 23.87 6.80
CA LYS A 1050 36.23 23.99 6.01
C LYS A 1050 37.13 25.04 6.64
N LEU A 1051 38.45 24.82 6.62
CA LEU A 1051 39.43 25.66 7.29
C LEU A 1051 40.79 25.66 6.58
N VAL A 1052 41.34 26.86 6.37
CA VAL A 1052 42.76 27.06 6.13
C VAL A 1052 43.37 27.80 7.31
N ASP A 1053 44.21 27.13 8.10
CA ASP A 1053 44.98 27.75 9.17
C ASP A 1053 46.49 27.65 8.88
N THR A 1054 47.12 28.79 8.58
CA THR A 1054 48.52 28.84 8.17
C THR A 1054 49.43 28.96 9.39
N ALA A 1055 50.23 27.92 9.65
CA ALA A 1055 51.26 27.94 10.69
C ALA A 1055 52.60 28.51 10.18
N ALA A 1056 53.02 28.15 8.96
CA ALA A 1056 54.25 28.66 8.34
C ALA A 1056 54.23 28.57 6.82
N VAL A 1057 54.94 29.51 6.16
CA VAL A 1057 55.31 29.41 4.75
C VAL A 1057 56.82 29.24 4.65
N LEU A 1058 57.26 28.29 3.84
CA LEU A 1058 58.65 27.84 3.74
C LEU A 1058 59.18 27.98 2.31
N VAL A 1059 60.47 28.24 2.16
CA VAL A 1059 61.23 28.24 0.89
C VAL A 1059 62.52 27.43 1.00
N GLY A 1060 63.01 26.91 -0.13
CA GLY A 1060 64.18 26.00 -0.22
C GLY A 1060 64.99 26.12 -1.49
#